data_AF-A0A2T0LKU6-F1
#
_entry.id   AF-A0A2T0LKU6-F1
#
_cell.length_a   1.000
_cell.length_b   1.000
_cell.length_c   1.000
_cell.angle_alpha   90.00
_cell.angle_beta   90.00
_cell.angle_gamma   90.00
#
_symmetry.space_group_name_H-M   'P 1'
#
loop_
_entity.id
_entity.type
_entity.pdbx_description
1 polymer ?
#
loop_
_entity_poly.entity_id
_entity_poly.type
_entity_poly.pdbx_seq_one_letter_code
_entity_poly.pdbx_strand_id
1 'polypeptide(L)'
;MATRPPVSMPKLSRRSRILLILAAVIVLALLLGARLLDTYVDWLWFGEVGARSVFSTILFTRIALFVGAGVLVGGLLAVSLAIAYRTRPVFVPVTGADDPLARYRSTVVARIRLFGIGIPVAAGLIAGASAQGDWQRVQLFFNGTEFGRTDPQFGNDIGFYVFDLPFYSWLLSWLFVALVVAFIGGLLAHYLFGGIRLAGRGGQVSGPARVHLSVLIGTFVLFKAAEYFLDRYYLLLSGRNEPLFTGATYTDLNAVLPAKLILLCISVFCAVAFFVGAFLRNLQLPAIALVLLILSGIIIGVAWPAVLEQFSVRPNANEKEAESIQRNMNATRYAFGLDGVQYTDYTGRSTASPEEVRTDQGTIPNIRLLDPNVLSPTFTQRVGRENFYGFPEKLDVDRYTVDGEKQAYIVAAKEINTNGLRENQRTWINRHLVYTHGNGFVAAPANTIDRAIEEADSDGGYPLARTSDTQNPEGAHGIAVKEPRIYFGELATDYAIVGGQEGTAPGEYDTATDRSYLYQGDGGVPIDNWLNRLVFAAQYGERNILFSDAISEGSKIMYDRDPRERVQKVAPWLTVDGDPYPAVIDGEIKWIVDGYTTLNNYPYAQKTNLGDATSDSLSGVARQQDNEINYIRNSVKATVDAFDGTVTLYTMDDQDPVLKAWKNVFPGMVKPSSEISDELRQHFRYPEDMFKVQRELLTKYHVENPQEFYSTQTFWNVPQDPTQEGGLDPNSDGAKQPPYYVYAQSPGQEQPNFQLTSALTPLARQYLAAWVTVSSDPGNYGDMHVLRLPTDGSIQLDGPVQVQNRFQSSPRFTQDRTLLGNDSVNIIYGNLLTLPVAGGFLYVEPIYIQQRNAQSYPQLARVLVSFGDKIGFDSTLNGALDQVFGEGTGEAATGPAQGSPDNGNDTDTSSPTSPPPDTGNQQAPDNGGGGNAELDQAIADIQAALQKLRSAQQSGDFDQQGEALSELDAAARRYEELQNSGG
;
A
#
# COMPACT_ATOMS: atom_id res chain seq x y z
N MET A 1 26.37 32.39 -64.35
CA MET A 1 26.26 32.28 -62.88
C MET A 1 27.04 31.06 -62.43
N ALA A 2 28.16 31.24 -61.73
CA ALA A 2 29.00 30.15 -61.24
C ALA A 2 28.35 29.50 -60.01
N THR A 3 28.10 28.19 -60.09
CA THR A 3 27.62 27.36 -58.98
C THR A 3 28.72 27.18 -57.94
N ARG A 4 28.49 27.62 -56.70
CA ARG A 4 29.39 27.40 -55.57
C ARG A 4 29.64 25.89 -55.36
N PRO A 5 30.87 25.46 -55.04
CA PRO A 5 31.17 24.06 -54.75
C PRO A 5 30.44 23.60 -53.48
N PRO A 6 30.15 22.29 -53.35
CA PRO A 6 29.49 21.75 -52.16
C PRO A 6 30.39 21.98 -50.94
N VAL A 7 29.82 22.57 -49.89
CA VAL A 7 30.47 22.70 -48.58
C VAL A 7 30.80 21.29 -48.09
N SER A 8 32.09 20.94 -48.09
CA SER A 8 32.55 19.69 -47.49
C SER A 8 32.23 19.73 -46.00
N MET A 9 31.45 18.77 -45.50
CA MET A 9 31.24 18.65 -44.05
C MET A 9 32.62 18.63 -43.36
N PRO A 10 32.83 19.44 -42.30
CA PRO A 10 34.11 19.56 -41.66
C PRO A 10 34.61 18.17 -41.22
N LYS A 11 35.77 17.76 -41.74
CA LYS A 11 36.43 16.54 -41.28
C LYS A 11 36.93 16.82 -39.86
N LEU A 12 36.29 16.20 -38.87
CA LEU A 12 36.76 16.23 -37.48
C LEU A 12 38.25 15.87 -37.43
N SER A 13 39.06 16.73 -36.80
CA SER A 13 40.49 16.48 -36.61
C SER A 13 40.71 15.17 -35.83
N ARG A 14 41.87 14.52 -35.98
CA ARG A 14 42.20 13.29 -35.24
C ARG A 14 42.07 13.50 -33.72
N ARG A 15 42.41 14.69 -33.22
CA ARG A 15 42.26 15.09 -31.81
C ARG A 15 40.78 15.21 -31.41
N SER A 16 39.95 15.89 -32.21
CA SER A 16 38.51 16.02 -31.95
C SER A 16 37.80 14.66 -31.98
N ARG A 17 38.21 13.74 -32.86
CA ARG A 17 37.68 12.37 -32.89
C ARG A 17 38.08 11.57 -31.66
N ILE A 18 39.33 11.66 -31.22
CA ILE A 18 39.80 10.99 -30.00
C ILE A 18 39.07 11.55 -28.77
N LEU A 19 38.92 12.87 -28.66
CA LEU A 19 38.18 13.51 -27.57
C LEU A 19 36.70 13.12 -27.58
N LEU A 20 36.05 13.03 -28.74
CA LEU A 20 34.67 12.56 -28.85
C LEU A 20 34.51 11.07 -28.50
N ILE A 21 35.46 10.22 -28.90
CA ILE A 21 35.47 8.80 -28.51
C ILE A 21 35.70 8.66 -27.01
N LEU A 22 36.65 9.41 -26.45
CA LEU A 22 36.93 9.40 -25.02
C LEU A 22 35.73 9.91 -24.22
N ALA A 23 35.10 11.01 -24.65
CA ALA A 23 33.87 11.52 -24.05
C ALA A 23 32.73 10.49 -24.16
N ALA A 24 32.57 9.83 -25.30
CA ALA A 24 31.56 8.78 -25.47
C ALA A 24 31.84 7.55 -24.58
N VAL A 25 33.11 7.15 -24.43
CA VAL A 25 33.52 6.06 -23.53
C VAL A 25 33.29 6.44 -22.07
N ILE A 26 33.59 7.67 -21.67
CA ILE A 26 33.33 8.17 -20.32
C ILE A 26 31.83 8.21 -20.05
N VAL A 27 31.02 8.76 -20.97
CA VAL A 27 29.55 8.76 -20.83
C VAL A 27 29.02 7.33 -20.76
N LEU A 28 29.51 6.42 -21.60
CA LEU A 28 29.11 5.02 -21.57
C LEU A 28 29.54 4.33 -20.28
N ALA A 29 30.75 4.61 -19.77
CA ALA A 29 31.25 4.07 -18.52
C ALA A 29 30.50 4.63 -17.31
N LEU A 30 30.04 5.88 -17.33
CA LEU A 30 29.19 6.45 -16.29
C LEU A 30 27.78 5.81 -16.33
N LEU A 31 27.19 5.68 -17.52
CA LEU A 31 25.85 5.10 -17.70
C LEU A 31 25.80 3.59 -17.40
N LEU A 32 26.83 2.84 -17.78
CA LEU A 32 26.92 1.41 -17.50
C LEU A 32 27.51 1.13 -16.13
N GLY A 33 28.46 1.95 -15.68
CA GLY A 33 29.15 1.77 -14.39
C GLY A 33 28.20 1.85 -13.22
N ALA A 34 27.30 2.85 -13.20
CA ALA A 34 26.26 2.95 -12.17
C ALA A 34 25.36 1.69 -12.15
N ARG A 35 24.89 1.24 -13.32
CA ARG A 35 24.06 0.03 -13.39
C ARG A 35 24.78 -1.25 -12.98
N LEU A 36 26.06 -1.38 -13.33
CA LEU A 36 26.89 -2.53 -12.92
C LEU A 36 27.14 -2.51 -11.41
N LEU A 37 27.31 -1.32 -10.83
CA LEU A 37 27.44 -1.13 -9.40
C LEU A 37 26.15 -1.55 -8.68
N ASP A 38 25.00 -1.01 -9.08
CA ASP A 38 23.68 -1.37 -8.55
C ASP A 38 23.44 -2.88 -8.66
N THR A 39 23.73 -3.47 -9.83
CA THR A 39 23.57 -4.92 -10.06
C THR A 39 24.44 -5.76 -9.11
N TYR A 40 25.65 -5.30 -8.78
CA TYR A 40 26.53 -6.01 -7.85
C TYR A 40 26.08 -5.85 -6.40
N VAL A 41 25.63 -4.65 -6.00
CA VAL A 41 25.03 -4.39 -4.68
C VAL A 41 23.76 -5.23 -4.49
N ASP A 42 22.90 -5.29 -5.49
CA ASP A 42 21.72 -6.17 -5.49
C ASP A 42 22.15 -7.64 -5.37
N TRP A 43 23.14 -8.09 -6.15
CA TRP A 43 23.63 -9.48 -6.09
C TRP A 43 24.18 -9.86 -4.70
N LEU A 44 24.84 -8.92 -4.01
CA LEU A 44 25.29 -9.10 -2.63
C LEU A 44 24.09 -9.21 -1.68
N TRP A 45 23.10 -8.31 -1.81
CA TRP A 45 21.88 -8.30 -1.00
C TRP A 45 21.06 -9.59 -1.16
N PHE A 46 20.78 -10.01 -2.39
CA PHE A 46 20.13 -11.30 -2.68
C PHE A 46 20.92 -12.50 -2.13
N GLY A 47 22.24 -12.35 -1.96
CA GLY A 47 23.10 -13.31 -1.27
C GLY A 47 22.85 -13.38 0.22
N GLU A 48 22.72 -12.23 0.86
CA GLU A 48 22.49 -12.06 2.28
C GLU A 48 21.13 -12.63 2.70
N VAL A 49 20.04 -12.30 1.99
CA VAL A 49 18.69 -12.86 2.26
C VAL A 49 18.48 -14.30 1.75
N GLY A 50 19.50 -14.96 1.19
CA GLY A 50 19.35 -16.32 0.64
C GLY A 50 18.53 -16.44 -0.65
N ALA A 51 18.19 -15.33 -1.32
CA ALA A 51 17.32 -15.29 -2.50
C ALA A 51 18.06 -15.13 -3.85
N ARG A 52 19.34 -15.53 -3.96
CA ARG A 52 20.13 -15.46 -5.23
C ARG A 52 19.48 -16.22 -6.39
N SER A 53 18.71 -17.26 -6.11
CA SER A 53 17.94 -18.00 -7.12
C SER A 53 16.91 -17.10 -7.82
N VAL A 54 16.25 -16.21 -7.08
CA VAL A 54 15.28 -15.24 -7.61
C VAL A 54 15.97 -14.28 -8.58
N PHE A 55 17.05 -13.63 -8.12
CA PHE A 55 17.82 -12.70 -8.93
C PHE A 55 18.35 -13.33 -10.22
N SER A 56 18.98 -14.50 -10.11
CA SER A 56 19.58 -15.18 -11.27
C SER A 56 18.53 -15.67 -12.28
N THR A 57 17.38 -16.17 -11.81
CA THR A 57 16.26 -16.60 -12.68
C THR A 57 15.67 -15.42 -13.43
N ILE A 58 15.41 -14.29 -12.74
CA ILE A 58 14.90 -13.08 -13.38
C ILE A 58 15.92 -12.55 -14.40
N LEU A 59 17.19 -12.43 -14.01
CA LEU A 59 18.26 -11.93 -14.89
C LEU A 59 18.42 -12.79 -16.15
N PHE A 60 18.49 -14.11 -16.01
CA PHE A 60 18.64 -15.01 -17.14
C PHE A 60 17.44 -14.93 -18.09
N THR A 61 16.22 -14.85 -17.55
CA THR A 61 15.00 -14.69 -18.35
C THR A 61 15.01 -13.38 -19.12
N ARG A 62 15.35 -12.27 -18.46
CA ARG A 62 15.45 -10.95 -19.08
C ARG A 62 16.47 -10.96 -20.23
N ILE A 63 17.64 -11.57 -20.02
CA ILE A 63 18.67 -11.72 -21.06
C ILE A 63 18.17 -12.60 -22.21
N ALA A 64 17.51 -13.73 -21.92
CA ALA A 64 16.98 -14.63 -22.94
C ALA A 64 15.92 -13.93 -23.81
N LEU A 65 15.02 -13.14 -23.21
CA LEU A 65 14.03 -12.35 -23.93
C LEU A 65 14.65 -11.21 -24.72
N PHE A 66 15.64 -10.52 -24.14
CA PHE A 66 16.41 -9.49 -24.84
C PHE A 66 17.03 -10.03 -26.12
N VAL A 67 17.72 -11.17 -26.02
CA VAL A 67 18.36 -11.82 -27.17
C VAL A 67 17.31 -12.38 -28.13
N GLY A 68 16.29 -13.07 -27.64
CA GLY A 68 15.25 -13.70 -28.45
C GLY A 68 14.48 -12.69 -29.32
N ALA A 69 13.93 -11.64 -28.71
CA ALA A 69 13.21 -10.60 -29.43
C ALA A 69 14.15 -9.77 -30.33
N GLY A 70 15.37 -9.49 -29.86
CA GLY A 70 16.37 -8.77 -30.64
C GLY A 70 16.79 -9.53 -31.91
N VAL A 71 17.00 -10.85 -31.80
CA VAL A 71 17.27 -11.73 -32.95
C VAL A 71 16.06 -11.84 -33.86
N LEU A 72 14.85 -11.91 -33.32
CA LEU A 72 13.62 -11.96 -34.13
C LEU A 72 13.45 -10.70 -34.99
N VAL A 73 13.44 -9.52 -34.37
CA VAL A 73 13.22 -8.25 -35.09
C VAL A 73 14.42 -7.86 -35.94
N GLY A 74 15.62 -7.87 -35.35
CA GLY A 74 16.85 -7.53 -36.04
C GLY A 74 17.18 -8.53 -37.16
N GLY A 75 17.03 -9.83 -36.89
CA GLY A 75 17.25 -10.89 -37.87
C GLY A 75 16.29 -10.80 -39.06
N LEU A 76 14.99 -10.62 -38.80
CA LEU A 76 14.01 -10.49 -39.89
C LEU A 76 14.23 -9.21 -40.72
N LEU A 77 14.58 -8.10 -40.09
CA LEU A 77 14.98 -6.87 -40.78
C LEU A 77 16.24 -7.09 -41.64
N ALA A 78 17.27 -7.75 -41.10
CA ALA A 78 18.49 -8.06 -41.83
C ALA A 78 18.20 -8.93 -43.07
N VAL A 79 17.35 -9.95 -42.93
CA VAL A 79 16.90 -10.80 -44.04
C VAL A 79 16.16 -9.97 -45.09
N SER A 80 15.23 -9.11 -44.67
CA SER A 80 14.48 -8.23 -45.59
C SER A 80 15.40 -7.28 -46.37
N LEU A 81 16.34 -6.62 -45.69
CA LEU A 81 17.33 -5.74 -46.34
C LEU A 81 18.24 -6.51 -47.29
N ALA A 82 18.67 -7.73 -46.91
CA ALA A 82 19.50 -8.59 -47.74
C ALA A 82 18.78 -9.04 -49.02
N ILE A 83 17.50 -9.42 -48.92
CA ILE A 83 16.67 -9.77 -50.08
C ILE A 83 16.54 -8.57 -51.02
N ALA A 84 16.21 -7.38 -50.48
CA ALA A 84 16.08 -6.17 -51.28
C ALA A 84 17.39 -5.79 -51.99
N TYR A 85 18.53 -5.90 -51.31
CA TYR A 85 19.83 -5.61 -51.90
C TYR A 85 20.25 -6.63 -52.97
N ARG A 86 20.01 -7.92 -52.74
CA ARG A 86 20.35 -9.00 -53.71
C ARG A 86 19.49 -8.96 -54.96
N THR A 87 18.23 -8.52 -54.84
CA THR A 87 17.28 -8.46 -55.95
C THR A 87 17.24 -7.10 -56.66
N ARG A 88 18.23 -6.23 -56.40
CA ARG A 88 18.32 -4.91 -57.04
C ARG A 88 18.47 -5.02 -58.57
N PRO A 89 17.84 -4.13 -59.35
CA PRO A 89 18.04 -4.10 -60.80
C PRO A 89 19.50 -3.81 -61.18
N VAL A 90 20.05 -4.56 -62.15
CA VAL A 90 21.46 -4.43 -62.61
C VAL A 90 21.73 -3.09 -63.30
N PHE A 91 20.71 -2.50 -63.96
CA PHE A 91 20.79 -1.18 -64.57
C PHE A 91 19.81 -0.21 -63.88
N VAL A 92 20.35 0.81 -63.22
CA VAL A 92 19.59 1.99 -62.80
C VAL A 92 19.87 3.07 -63.84
N PRO A 93 18.97 3.33 -64.82
CA PRO A 93 19.16 4.45 -65.74
C PRO A 93 19.16 5.72 -64.91
N VAL A 94 20.24 6.51 -65.00
CA VAL A 94 20.32 7.83 -64.36
C VAL A 94 19.36 8.74 -65.12
N THR A 95 18.09 8.78 -64.72
CA THR A 95 17.13 9.72 -65.31
C THR A 95 17.40 11.11 -64.75
N GLY A 96 18.26 11.86 -65.46
CA GLY A 96 18.39 13.31 -65.33
C GLY A 96 19.03 13.84 -64.05
N ALA A 97 19.31 15.15 -64.05
CA ALA A 97 20.00 15.89 -63.00
C ALA A 97 19.24 16.01 -61.66
N ASP A 98 18.04 15.43 -61.55
CA ASP A 98 17.10 15.59 -60.43
C ASP A 98 16.73 14.25 -59.74
N ASP A 99 17.65 13.26 -59.59
CA ASP A 99 17.41 12.08 -58.73
C ASP A 99 17.65 12.46 -57.24
N PRO A 100 16.59 12.63 -56.42
CA PRO A 100 16.74 13.03 -55.02
C PRO A 100 17.44 11.96 -54.17
N LEU A 101 17.50 10.70 -54.63
CA LEU A 101 18.05 9.57 -53.88
C LEU A 101 19.51 9.25 -54.25
N ALA A 102 20.08 9.83 -55.30
CA ALA A 102 21.43 9.50 -55.76
C ALA A 102 22.52 9.72 -54.69
N ARG A 103 22.38 10.78 -53.86
CA ARG A 103 23.28 11.07 -52.73
C ARG A 103 23.15 10.07 -51.58
N TYR A 104 21.93 9.63 -51.28
CA TYR A 104 21.68 8.63 -50.25
C TYR A 104 22.15 7.24 -50.69
N ARG A 105 21.88 6.86 -51.96
CA ARG A 105 22.30 5.58 -52.54
C ARG A 105 23.82 5.43 -52.56
N SER A 106 24.55 6.45 -52.99
CA SER A 106 26.02 6.43 -53.00
C SER A 106 26.61 6.32 -51.59
N THR A 107 26.01 6.99 -50.60
CA THR A 107 26.43 6.88 -49.19
C THR A 107 26.20 5.48 -48.61
N VAL A 108 25.03 4.89 -48.86
CA VAL A 108 24.68 3.55 -48.35
C VAL A 108 25.53 2.47 -49.01
N VAL A 109 25.73 2.53 -50.33
CA VAL A 109 26.58 1.56 -51.06
C VAL A 109 28.04 1.65 -50.61
N ALA A 110 28.56 2.87 -50.40
CA ALA A 110 29.93 3.08 -49.91
C ALA A 110 30.17 2.48 -48.50
N ARG A 111 29.10 2.26 -47.72
CA ARG A 111 29.16 1.70 -46.36
C ARG A 111 28.12 0.59 -46.15
N ILE A 112 27.99 -0.30 -47.12
CA ILE A 112 26.90 -1.29 -47.15
C ILE A 112 26.85 -2.18 -45.89
N ARG A 113 28.02 -2.55 -45.32
CA ARG A 113 28.08 -3.33 -44.07
C ARG A 113 27.59 -2.54 -42.86
N LEU A 114 27.86 -1.23 -42.81
CA LEU A 114 27.44 -0.38 -41.71
C LEU A 114 25.92 -0.26 -41.67
N PHE A 115 25.27 -0.04 -42.80
CA PHE A 115 23.81 0.09 -42.85
C PHE A 115 23.09 -1.27 -42.84
N GLY A 116 23.62 -2.27 -43.54
CA GLY A 116 23.03 -3.61 -43.63
C GLY A 116 23.17 -4.45 -42.36
N ILE A 117 24.09 -4.11 -41.45
CA ILE A 117 24.22 -4.75 -40.13
C ILE A 117 23.83 -3.78 -39.02
N GLY A 118 24.27 -2.52 -39.09
CA GLY A 118 24.05 -1.54 -38.02
C GLY A 118 22.58 -1.19 -37.80
N ILE A 119 21.77 -1.06 -38.86
CA ILE A 119 20.33 -0.80 -38.71
C ILE A 119 19.62 -2.02 -38.07
N PRO A 120 19.79 -3.26 -38.57
CA PRO A 120 19.29 -4.46 -37.89
C PRO A 120 19.72 -4.61 -36.44
N VAL A 121 20.99 -4.38 -36.13
CA VAL A 121 21.49 -4.47 -34.75
C VAL A 121 20.84 -3.41 -33.88
N ALA A 122 20.74 -2.16 -34.35
CA ALA A 122 20.07 -1.10 -33.59
C ALA A 122 18.59 -1.44 -33.34
N ALA A 123 17.86 -1.90 -34.36
CA ALA A 123 16.46 -2.32 -34.23
C ALA A 123 16.32 -3.50 -33.25
N GLY A 124 17.23 -4.48 -33.33
CA GLY A 124 17.27 -5.62 -32.42
C GLY A 124 17.57 -5.24 -30.97
N LEU A 125 18.50 -4.30 -30.72
CA LEU A 125 18.80 -3.81 -29.37
C LEU A 125 17.59 -3.08 -28.76
N ILE A 126 16.88 -2.27 -29.55
CA ILE A 126 15.65 -1.58 -29.09
C ILE A 126 14.55 -2.59 -28.77
N ALA A 127 14.33 -3.57 -29.67
CA ALA A 127 13.35 -4.63 -29.47
C ALA A 127 13.66 -5.47 -28.23
N GLY A 128 14.91 -5.93 -28.08
CA GLY A 128 15.36 -6.69 -26.92
C GLY A 128 15.21 -5.92 -25.62
N ALA A 129 15.59 -4.62 -25.61
CA ALA A 129 15.50 -3.77 -24.44
C ALA A 129 14.05 -3.59 -23.95
N SER A 130 13.07 -3.63 -24.86
CA SER A 130 11.65 -3.57 -24.53
C SER A 130 11.10 -4.93 -24.10
N ALA A 131 11.45 -6.02 -24.79
CA ALA A 131 10.91 -7.36 -24.53
C ALA A 131 11.33 -7.95 -23.17
N GLN A 132 12.50 -7.58 -22.64
CA GLN A 132 12.98 -8.10 -21.36
C GLN A 132 12.05 -7.76 -20.18
N GLY A 133 11.23 -6.70 -20.28
CA GLY A 133 10.28 -6.32 -19.23
C GLY A 133 9.19 -7.36 -18.98
N ASP A 134 8.85 -8.18 -19.98
CA ASP A 134 7.74 -9.14 -19.95
C ASP A 134 8.12 -10.51 -19.34
N TRP A 135 9.16 -10.55 -18.51
CA TRP A 135 9.71 -11.80 -17.96
C TRP A 135 8.67 -12.62 -17.18
N GLN A 136 7.77 -11.98 -16.42
CA GLN A 136 6.72 -12.65 -15.64
C GLN A 136 5.77 -13.42 -16.55
N ARG A 137 5.30 -12.79 -17.63
CA ARG A 137 4.36 -13.40 -18.59
C ARG A 137 4.94 -14.66 -19.21
N VAL A 138 6.23 -14.65 -19.54
CA VAL A 138 6.90 -15.81 -20.15
C VAL A 138 7.17 -16.91 -19.13
N GLN A 139 7.57 -16.56 -17.91
CA GLN A 139 7.75 -17.54 -16.84
C GLN A 139 6.45 -18.24 -16.46
N LEU A 140 5.36 -17.48 -16.35
CA LEU A 140 4.03 -18.02 -16.05
C LEU A 140 3.51 -18.95 -17.15
N PHE A 141 3.82 -18.69 -18.43
CA PHE A 141 3.48 -19.61 -19.52
C PHE A 141 4.18 -20.97 -19.37
N PHE A 142 5.48 -20.98 -19.05
CA PHE A 142 6.22 -22.24 -18.95
C PHE A 142 5.97 -23.01 -17.65
N ASN A 143 5.46 -22.34 -16.62
CA ASN A 143 5.29 -22.90 -15.27
C ASN A 143 3.83 -22.88 -14.78
N GLY A 144 2.90 -22.50 -15.65
CA GLY A 144 1.47 -22.38 -15.36
C GLY A 144 0.88 -23.70 -14.86
N THR A 145 -0.19 -23.58 -14.07
CA THR A 145 -0.91 -24.73 -13.51
C THR A 145 -2.39 -24.68 -13.87
N GLU A 146 -3.11 -25.78 -13.67
CA GLU A 146 -4.55 -25.81 -13.89
C GLU A 146 -5.29 -25.18 -12.70
N PHE A 147 -6.35 -24.43 -12.98
CA PHE A 147 -7.24 -23.89 -11.96
C PHE A 147 -8.26 -24.93 -11.46
N GLY A 148 -8.50 -25.98 -12.24
CA GLY A 148 -9.54 -26.97 -11.95
C GLY A 148 -10.96 -26.43 -12.14
N ARG A 149 -11.09 -25.28 -12.83
CA ARG A 149 -12.36 -24.64 -13.17
C ARG A 149 -12.28 -24.20 -14.63
N THR A 150 -13.39 -24.34 -15.33
CA THR A 150 -13.47 -23.98 -16.75
C THR A 150 -14.34 -22.77 -16.98
N ASP A 151 -14.03 -21.99 -18.01
CA ASP A 151 -14.89 -20.90 -18.44
C ASP A 151 -16.23 -21.43 -18.99
N PRO A 152 -17.35 -20.72 -18.75
CA PRO A 152 -18.68 -21.21 -19.11
C PRO A 152 -19.00 -21.13 -20.62
N GLN A 153 -18.16 -20.49 -21.44
CA GLN A 153 -18.45 -20.23 -22.85
C GLN A 153 -17.72 -21.19 -23.81
N PHE A 154 -16.44 -21.43 -23.58
CA PHE A 154 -15.55 -22.25 -24.39
C PHE A 154 -15.11 -23.54 -23.68
N GLY A 155 -15.31 -23.64 -22.36
CA GLY A 155 -14.96 -24.83 -21.58
C GLY A 155 -13.45 -25.01 -21.38
N ASN A 156 -12.65 -23.96 -21.57
CA ASN A 156 -11.21 -24.02 -21.30
C ASN A 156 -10.97 -23.81 -19.80
N ASP A 157 -9.94 -24.45 -19.24
CA ASP A 157 -9.49 -24.15 -17.88
C ASP A 157 -9.13 -22.67 -17.75
N ILE A 158 -9.39 -22.06 -16.60
CA ILE A 158 -9.05 -20.64 -16.36
C ILE A 158 -7.55 -20.39 -16.57
N GLY A 159 -6.68 -21.37 -16.31
CA GLY A 159 -5.24 -21.32 -16.57
C GLY A 159 -4.89 -20.97 -18.01
N PHE A 160 -5.72 -21.33 -18.99
CA PHE A 160 -5.54 -20.90 -20.38
C PHE A 160 -5.60 -19.38 -20.53
N TYR A 161 -6.54 -18.70 -19.86
CA TYR A 161 -6.70 -17.24 -19.94
C TYR A 161 -5.62 -16.51 -19.14
N VAL A 162 -5.18 -17.14 -18.05
CA VAL A 162 -4.24 -16.57 -17.09
C VAL A 162 -2.79 -16.72 -17.56
N PHE A 163 -2.40 -17.89 -18.06
CA PHE A 163 -1.01 -18.26 -18.37
C PHE A 163 -0.73 -18.33 -19.88
N ASP A 164 -1.59 -18.98 -20.66
CA ASP A 164 -1.31 -19.29 -22.07
C ASP A 164 -1.65 -18.15 -23.03
N LEU A 165 -2.89 -17.65 -22.96
CA LEU A 165 -3.44 -16.65 -23.85
C LEU A 165 -2.60 -15.35 -23.87
N PRO A 166 -2.13 -14.81 -22.73
CA PRO A 166 -1.28 -13.62 -22.73
C PRO A 166 0.04 -13.87 -23.46
N PHE A 167 0.64 -15.06 -23.31
CA PHE A 167 1.89 -15.39 -23.99
C PHE A 167 1.71 -15.49 -25.51
N TYR A 168 0.64 -16.15 -25.98
CA TYR A 168 0.36 -16.23 -27.42
C TYR A 168 0.12 -14.85 -28.03
N SER A 169 -0.62 -13.99 -27.35
CA SER A 169 -0.86 -12.60 -27.78
C SER A 169 0.42 -11.76 -27.78
N TRP A 170 1.27 -11.93 -26.76
CA TRP A 170 2.57 -11.28 -26.69
C TRP A 170 3.49 -11.71 -27.83
N LEU A 171 3.54 -13.01 -28.14
CA LEU A 171 4.33 -13.55 -29.24
C LEU A 171 3.85 -13.02 -30.60
N LEU A 172 2.53 -13.04 -30.85
CA LEU A 172 1.95 -12.45 -32.05
C LEU A 172 2.26 -10.95 -32.16
N SER A 173 2.21 -10.20 -31.06
CA SER A 173 2.55 -8.77 -31.04
C SER A 173 3.99 -8.53 -31.51
N TRP A 174 4.95 -9.33 -31.03
CA TRP A 174 6.35 -9.25 -31.48
C TRP A 174 6.54 -9.68 -32.93
N LEU A 175 5.79 -10.67 -33.40
CA LEU A 175 5.80 -11.08 -34.81
C LEU A 175 5.26 -9.96 -35.71
N PHE A 176 4.22 -9.23 -35.30
CA PHE A 176 3.75 -8.05 -36.02
C PHE A 176 4.81 -6.95 -36.07
N VAL A 177 5.43 -6.62 -34.94
CA VAL A 177 6.53 -5.63 -34.89
C VAL A 177 7.65 -6.03 -35.84
N ALA A 178 8.10 -7.28 -35.79
CA ALA A 178 9.16 -7.79 -36.66
C ALA A 178 8.77 -7.66 -38.15
N LEU A 179 7.54 -8.06 -38.52
CA LEU A 179 7.06 -7.98 -39.90
C LEU A 179 6.92 -6.54 -40.40
N VAL A 180 6.39 -5.62 -39.58
CA VAL A 180 6.23 -4.22 -39.95
C VAL A 180 7.60 -3.55 -40.12
N VAL A 181 8.53 -3.77 -39.19
CA VAL A 181 9.90 -3.25 -39.28
C VAL A 181 10.59 -3.82 -40.52
N ALA A 182 10.48 -5.13 -40.77
CA ALA A 182 11.03 -5.77 -41.96
C ALA A 182 10.38 -5.24 -43.25
N PHE A 183 9.08 -4.99 -43.26
CA PHE A 183 8.35 -4.43 -44.41
C PHE A 183 8.82 -3.00 -44.70
N ILE A 184 8.89 -2.13 -43.70
CA ILE A 184 9.36 -0.74 -43.86
C ILE A 184 10.81 -0.73 -44.34
N GLY A 185 11.68 -1.53 -43.71
CA GLY A 185 13.07 -1.65 -44.13
C GLY A 185 13.21 -2.14 -45.57
N GLY A 186 12.45 -3.17 -45.94
CA GLY A 186 12.40 -3.73 -47.29
C GLY A 186 11.86 -2.74 -48.32
N LEU A 187 10.79 -2.00 -47.98
CA LEU A 187 10.18 -0.97 -48.82
C LEU A 187 11.17 0.16 -49.10
N LEU A 188 11.81 0.69 -48.06
CA LEU A 188 12.82 1.74 -48.18
C LEU A 188 14.04 1.27 -48.96
N ALA A 189 14.50 0.03 -48.75
CA ALA A 189 15.60 -0.55 -49.50
C ALA A 189 15.25 -0.72 -50.99
N HIS A 190 14.05 -1.21 -51.30
CA HIS A 190 13.56 -1.32 -52.68
C HIS A 190 13.39 0.04 -53.36
N TYR A 191 12.96 1.07 -52.63
CA TYR A 191 12.90 2.44 -53.14
C TYR A 191 14.31 3.00 -53.39
N LEU A 192 15.23 2.82 -52.43
CA LEU A 192 16.60 3.30 -52.49
C LEU A 192 17.39 2.66 -53.66
N PHE A 193 17.27 1.34 -53.85
CA PHE A 193 17.98 0.60 -54.90
C PHE A 193 17.22 0.55 -56.23
N GLY A 194 16.10 1.27 -56.37
CA GLY A 194 15.38 1.46 -57.63
C GLY A 194 14.48 0.30 -58.06
N GLY A 195 14.15 -0.61 -57.14
CA GLY A 195 13.13 -1.65 -57.29
C GLY A 195 11.69 -1.11 -57.22
N ILE A 196 11.49 0.09 -56.66
CA ILE A 196 10.25 0.88 -56.70
C ILE A 196 10.59 2.27 -57.25
N ARG A 197 9.84 2.75 -58.26
CA ARG A 197 10.05 4.07 -58.87
C ARG A 197 8.77 4.87 -58.90
N LEU A 198 8.79 6.08 -58.33
CA LEU A 198 7.65 7.01 -58.28
C LEU A 198 7.68 8.05 -59.42
N ALA A 199 8.83 8.25 -60.08
CA ALA A 199 9.00 9.22 -61.16
C ALA A 199 8.98 8.56 -62.56
N GLY A 200 8.27 9.19 -63.51
CA GLY A 200 8.07 8.74 -64.90
C GLY A 200 6.60 8.41 -65.23
N ARG A 201 6.23 8.41 -66.53
CA ARG A 201 4.88 8.04 -67.01
C ARG A 201 4.59 6.56 -66.69
N GLY A 202 4.04 6.29 -65.50
CA GLY A 202 3.40 5.02 -65.14
C GLY A 202 3.96 4.23 -63.96
N GLY A 203 4.87 4.76 -63.13
CA GLY A 203 5.30 4.19 -61.83
C GLY A 203 5.57 2.66 -61.82
N GLN A 204 6.83 2.23 -61.83
CA GLN A 204 7.17 0.79 -61.96
C GLN A 204 7.65 0.16 -60.65
N VAL A 205 7.03 -0.98 -60.27
CA VAL A 205 7.47 -1.87 -59.19
C VAL A 205 8.03 -3.15 -59.80
N SER A 206 9.31 -3.46 -59.53
CA SER A 206 9.99 -4.65 -60.03
C SER A 206 9.34 -5.94 -59.52
N GLY A 207 9.45 -7.03 -60.31
CA GLY A 207 8.91 -8.34 -59.94
C GLY A 207 9.38 -8.82 -58.55
N PRO A 208 10.70 -8.82 -58.25
CA PRO A 208 11.20 -9.22 -56.93
C PRO A 208 10.71 -8.33 -55.78
N ALA A 209 10.65 -7.00 -55.97
CA ALA A 209 10.11 -6.09 -54.96
C ALA A 209 8.64 -6.39 -54.66
N ARG A 210 7.86 -6.66 -55.70
CA ARG A 210 6.45 -7.06 -55.58
C ARG A 210 6.31 -8.35 -54.79
N VAL A 211 7.06 -9.39 -55.14
CA VAL A 211 7.00 -10.70 -54.45
C VAL A 211 7.36 -10.54 -52.99
N HIS A 212 8.51 -9.91 -52.72
CA HIS A 212 9.01 -9.73 -51.35
C HIS A 212 8.01 -8.99 -50.45
N LEU A 213 7.53 -7.83 -50.90
CA LEU A 213 6.59 -7.02 -50.11
C LEU A 213 5.21 -7.68 -50.00
N SER A 214 4.75 -8.37 -51.04
CA SER A 214 3.47 -9.10 -50.99
C SER A 214 3.52 -10.30 -50.06
N VAL A 215 4.65 -11.00 -49.97
CA VAL A 215 4.85 -12.11 -49.01
C VAL A 215 4.86 -11.60 -47.57
N LEU A 216 5.52 -10.47 -47.31
CA LEU A 216 5.49 -9.85 -45.97
C LEU A 216 4.07 -9.42 -45.57
N ILE A 217 3.32 -8.79 -46.47
CA ILE A 217 1.91 -8.42 -46.21
C ILE A 217 1.03 -9.68 -46.09
N GLY A 218 1.19 -10.68 -46.95
CA GLY A 218 0.44 -11.94 -46.86
C GLY A 218 0.67 -12.66 -45.54
N THR A 219 1.91 -12.67 -45.04
CA THR A 219 2.26 -13.23 -43.73
C THR A 219 1.66 -12.40 -42.59
N PHE A 220 1.68 -11.08 -42.70
CA PHE A 220 1.03 -10.18 -41.75
C PHE A 220 -0.48 -10.45 -41.68
N VAL A 221 -1.16 -10.57 -42.82
CA VAL A 221 -2.60 -10.87 -42.90
C VAL A 221 -2.90 -12.28 -42.36
N LEU A 222 -2.00 -13.24 -42.57
CA LEU A 222 -2.13 -14.58 -41.98
C LEU A 222 -2.05 -14.55 -40.45
N PHE A 223 -1.11 -13.79 -39.87
CA PHE A 223 -1.06 -13.58 -38.43
C PHE A 223 -2.25 -12.77 -37.91
N LYS A 224 -2.84 -11.87 -38.71
CA LYS A 224 -4.14 -11.26 -38.37
C LYS A 224 -5.27 -12.28 -38.29
N ALA A 225 -5.26 -13.32 -39.14
CA ALA A 225 -6.19 -14.43 -39.01
C ALA A 225 -6.01 -15.20 -37.67
N ALA A 226 -4.77 -15.43 -37.26
CA ALA A 226 -4.45 -16.04 -35.97
C ALA A 226 -4.85 -15.15 -34.78
N GLU A 227 -4.66 -13.82 -34.89
CA GLU A 227 -5.11 -12.86 -33.90
C GLU A 227 -6.64 -12.89 -33.76
N TYR A 228 -7.41 -12.88 -34.85
CA TYR A 228 -8.88 -13.03 -34.78
C TYR A 228 -9.33 -14.32 -34.09
N PHE A 229 -8.57 -15.41 -34.24
CA PHE A 229 -8.82 -16.65 -33.52
C PHE A 229 -8.63 -16.50 -32.02
N LEU A 230 -7.56 -15.82 -31.57
CA LEU A 230 -7.28 -15.62 -30.15
C LEU A 230 -8.19 -14.54 -29.53
N ASP A 231 -8.49 -13.48 -30.28
CA ASP A 231 -9.35 -12.37 -29.89
C ASP A 231 -10.73 -12.81 -29.41
N ARG A 232 -11.22 -13.98 -29.86
CA ARG A 232 -12.49 -14.54 -29.42
C ARG A 232 -12.51 -14.84 -27.92
N TYR A 233 -11.37 -15.23 -27.35
CA TYR A 233 -11.23 -15.55 -25.94
C TYR A 233 -11.18 -14.29 -25.07
N TYR A 234 -10.58 -13.21 -25.57
CA TYR A 234 -10.60 -11.90 -24.90
C TYR A 234 -11.99 -11.28 -24.79
N LEU A 235 -13.00 -11.80 -25.49
CA LEU A 235 -14.39 -11.37 -25.26
C LEU A 235 -14.80 -11.61 -23.81
N LEU A 236 -14.30 -12.66 -23.16
CA LEU A 236 -14.61 -12.95 -21.76
C LEU A 236 -13.93 -11.97 -20.78
N LEU A 237 -13.02 -11.13 -21.27
CA LEU A 237 -12.29 -10.10 -20.52
C LEU A 237 -12.74 -8.68 -20.93
N SER A 238 -13.83 -8.58 -21.69
CA SER A 238 -14.36 -7.32 -22.25
C SER A 238 -14.85 -6.37 -21.15
N GLY A 239 -14.42 -5.11 -21.20
CA GLY A 239 -14.93 -4.03 -20.34
C GLY A 239 -16.07 -3.21 -20.97
N ARG A 240 -16.74 -3.72 -22.02
CA ARG A 240 -17.73 -2.92 -22.79
C ARG A 240 -18.90 -2.39 -21.94
N ASN A 241 -19.28 -3.11 -20.89
CA ASN A 241 -20.40 -2.78 -20.01
C ASN A 241 -19.95 -2.23 -18.64
N GLU A 242 -18.68 -1.87 -18.47
CA GLU A 242 -18.23 -1.21 -17.24
C GLU A 242 -18.93 0.16 -17.09
N PRO A 243 -19.31 0.56 -15.85
CA PRO A 243 -18.96 -0.05 -14.57
C PRO A 243 -19.97 -1.10 -14.05
N LEU A 244 -20.93 -1.56 -14.87
CA LEU A 244 -21.95 -2.52 -14.43
C LEU A 244 -21.36 -3.92 -14.22
N PHE A 245 -20.70 -4.47 -15.25
CA PHE A 245 -20.00 -5.75 -15.15
C PHE A 245 -18.91 -5.90 -16.21
N THR A 246 -17.86 -6.67 -15.88
CA THR A 246 -16.82 -7.11 -16.83
C THR A 246 -17.17 -8.49 -17.39
N GLY A 247 -16.96 -8.69 -18.70
CA GLY A 247 -17.14 -9.97 -19.37
C GLY A 247 -17.85 -9.84 -20.71
N ALA A 248 -18.02 -10.98 -21.40
CA ALA A 248 -18.70 -10.99 -22.69
C ALA A 248 -20.20 -10.70 -22.51
N THR A 249 -20.68 -9.67 -23.20
CA THR A 249 -22.10 -9.30 -23.25
C THR A 249 -22.89 -10.21 -24.19
N TYR A 250 -24.22 -10.13 -24.18
CA TYR A 250 -25.06 -10.84 -25.14
C TYR A 250 -24.65 -10.52 -26.59
N THR A 251 -24.38 -9.24 -26.89
CA THR A 251 -23.91 -8.80 -28.21
C THR A 251 -22.53 -9.35 -28.54
N ASP A 252 -21.62 -9.46 -27.56
CA ASP A 252 -20.32 -10.08 -27.78
C ASP A 252 -20.44 -11.55 -28.21
N LEU A 253 -21.27 -12.31 -27.51
CA LEU A 253 -21.45 -13.74 -27.76
C LEU A 253 -22.22 -14.01 -29.07
N ASN A 254 -23.22 -13.19 -29.39
CA ASN A 254 -24.13 -13.45 -30.51
C ASN A 254 -23.81 -12.69 -31.81
N ALA A 255 -23.00 -11.62 -31.75
CA ALA A 255 -22.62 -10.85 -32.94
C ALA A 255 -21.09 -10.75 -33.11
N VAL A 256 -20.36 -10.34 -32.07
CA VAL A 256 -18.90 -10.09 -32.20
C VAL A 256 -18.11 -11.39 -32.37
N LEU A 257 -18.46 -12.44 -31.63
CA LEU A 257 -17.84 -13.75 -31.75
C LEU A 257 -18.00 -14.33 -33.17
N PRO A 258 -19.22 -14.43 -33.75
CA PRO A 258 -19.39 -14.82 -35.15
C PRO A 258 -18.63 -13.91 -36.12
N ALA A 259 -18.63 -12.59 -35.90
CA ALA A 259 -17.91 -11.65 -36.75
C ALA A 259 -16.40 -11.94 -36.78
N LYS A 260 -15.77 -12.18 -35.62
CA LYS A 260 -14.35 -12.56 -35.53
C LYS A 260 -14.03 -13.84 -36.31
N LEU A 261 -14.91 -14.86 -36.24
CA LEU A 261 -14.72 -16.11 -37.00
C LEU A 261 -14.86 -15.91 -38.53
N ILE A 262 -15.79 -15.05 -38.97
CA ILE A 262 -15.92 -14.70 -40.39
C ILE A 262 -14.68 -13.92 -40.85
N LEU A 263 -14.21 -12.95 -40.07
CA LEU A 263 -13.02 -12.15 -40.38
C LEU A 263 -11.75 -13.00 -40.40
N LEU A 264 -11.64 -14.01 -39.53
CA LEU A 264 -10.59 -15.02 -39.62
C LEU A 264 -10.60 -15.69 -41.00
N CYS A 265 -11.74 -16.21 -41.44
CA CYS A 265 -11.85 -16.89 -42.73
C CYS A 265 -11.49 -15.95 -43.90
N ILE A 266 -12.04 -14.73 -43.90
CA ILE A 266 -11.73 -13.71 -44.91
C ILE A 266 -10.23 -13.39 -44.91
N SER A 267 -9.61 -13.24 -43.73
CA SER A 267 -8.18 -12.96 -43.61
C SER A 267 -7.33 -14.09 -44.20
N VAL A 268 -7.68 -15.35 -43.97
CA VAL A 268 -6.99 -16.50 -44.60
C VAL A 268 -7.09 -16.42 -46.12
N PHE A 269 -8.28 -16.17 -46.68
CA PHE A 269 -8.43 -16.01 -48.13
C PHE A 269 -7.64 -14.83 -48.67
N CYS A 270 -7.62 -13.71 -47.95
CA CYS A 270 -6.84 -12.54 -48.32
C CYS A 270 -5.33 -12.84 -48.29
N ALA A 271 -4.82 -13.51 -47.25
CA ALA A 271 -3.43 -13.93 -47.17
C ALA A 271 -3.03 -14.81 -48.36
N VAL A 272 -3.87 -15.80 -48.71
CA VAL A 272 -3.68 -16.63 -49.91
C VAL A 272 -3.67 -15.77 -51.18
N ALA A 273 -4.57 -14.80 -51.30
CA ALA A 273 -4.59 -13.88 -52.45
C ALA A 273 -3.31 -13.02 -52.54
N PHE A 274 -2.73 -12.60 -51.42
CA PHE A 274 -1.43 -11.92 -51.37
C PHE A 274 -0.30 -12.82 -51.86
N PHE A 275 -0.25 -14.07 -51.39
CA PHE A 275 0.76 -15.05 -51.83
C PHE A 275 0.60 -15.37 -53.32
N VAL A 276 -0.61 -15.65 -53.79
CA VAL A 276 -0.89 -15.92 -55.21
C VAL A 276 -0.59 -14.71 -56.09
N GLY A 277 -1.01 -13.51 -55.67
CA GLY A 277 -0.73 -12.25 -56.36
C GLY A 277 0.76 -11.95 -56.49
N ALA A 278 1.57 -12.36 -55.50
CA ALA A 278 3.02 -12.30 -55.56
C ALA A 278 3.56 -13.08 -56.78
N PHE A 279 3.08 -14.30 -57.01
CA PHE A 279 3.53 -15.16 -58.13
C PHE A 279 2.91 -14.79 -59.48
N LEU A 280 1.62 -14.44 -59.53
CA LEU A 280 0.88 -14.15 -60.77
C LEU A 280 1.14 -12.75 -61.36
N ARG A 281 1.99 -11.94 -60.73
CA ARG A 281 2.32 -10.57 -61.16
C ARG A 281 1.08 -9.66 -61.29
N ASN A 282 0.01 -9.91 -60.54
CA ASN A 282 -1.20 -9.08 -60.53
C ASN A 282 -1.39 -8.38 -59.18
N LEU A 283 -1.29 -7.05 -59.15
CA LEU A 283 -1.49 -6.23 -57.94
C LEU A 283 -2.97 -6.00 -57.60
N GLN A 284 -3.89 -6.28 -58.53
CA GLN A 284 -5.32 -6.09 -58.30
C GLN A 284 -5.87 -7.08 -57.27
N LEU A 285 -5.41 -8.34 -57.30
CA LEU A 285 -5.85 -9.38 -56.35
C LEU A 285 -5.51 -9.01 -54.88
N PRO A 286 -4.26 -8.64 -54.54
CA PRO A 286 -3.93 -8.08 -53.23
C PRO A 286 -4.72 -6.82 -52.84
N ALA A 287 -4.94 -5.89 -53.78
CA ALA A 287 -5.66 -4.65 -53.50
C ALA A 287 -7.14 -4.90 -53.19
N ILE A 288 -7.81 -5.78 -53.96
CA ILE A 288 -9.21 -6.18 -53.72
C ILE A 288 -9.31 -6.94 -52.39
N ALA A 289 -8.38 -7.86 -52.12
CA ALA A 289 -8.34 -8.60 -50.86
C ALA A 289 -8.21 -7.67 -49.64
N LEU A 290 -7.35 -6.64 -49.74
CA LEU A 290 -7.19 -5.65 -48.67
C LEU A 290 -8.46 -4.81 -48.47
N VAL A 291 -9.05 -4.30 -49.56
CA VAL A 291 -10.30 -3.53 -49.50
C VAL A 291 -11.44 -4.39 -48.93
N LEU A 292 -11.56 -5.64 -49.36
CA LEU A 292 -12.55 -6.59 -48.86
C LEU A 292 -12.37 -6.83 -47.36
N LEU A 293 -11.14 -7.05 -46.90
CA LEU A 293 -10.84 -7.27 -45.48
C LEU A 293 -11.23 -6.05 -44.64
N ILE A 294 -10.84 -4.84 -45.06
CA ILE A 294 -11.16 -3.59 -44.37
C ILE A 294 -12.68 -3.37 -44.34
N LEU A 295 -13.33 -3.48 -45.50
CA LEU A 295 -14.77 -3.27 -45.64
C LEU A 295 -15.57 -4.30 -44.80
N SER A 296 -15.17 -5.56 -44.83
CA SER A 296 -15.78 -6.62 -44.02
C SER A 296 -15.56 -6.39 -42.53
N GLY A 297 -14.37 -5.92 -42.13
CA GLY A 297 -14.07 -5.54 -40.75
C GLY A 297 -15.02 -4.48 -40.22
N ILE A 298 -15.30 -3.44 -41.01
CA ILE A 298 -16.24 -2.37 -40.64
C ILE A 298 -17.68 -2.89 -40.60
N ILE A 299 -18.14 -3.56 -41.66
CA ILE A 299 -19.54 -3.98 -41.77
C ILE A 299 -19.87 -5.08 -40.76
N ILE A 300 -19.08 -6.15 -40.73
CA ILE A 300 -19.36 -7.34 -39.93
C ILE A 300 -18.87 -7.15 -38.49
N GLY A 301 -17.69 -6.55 -38.31
CA GLY A 301 -17.07 -6.39 -36.99
C GLY A 301 -17.61 -5.22 -36.16
N VAL A 302 -18.15 -4.17 -36.79
CA VAL A 302 -18.63 -2.96 -36.10
C VAL A 302 -20.11 -2.70 -36.34
N ALA A 303 -20.55 -2.62 -37.60
CA ALA A 303 -21.92 -2.21 -37.92
C ALA A 303 -22.97 -3.23 -37.46
N TRP A 304 -22.76 -4.52 -37.71
CA TRP A 304 -23.71 -5.56 -37.31
C TRP A 304 -23.90 -5.67 -35.78
N PRO A 305 -22.84 -5.76 -34.95
CA PRO A 305 -22.97 -5.72 -33.49
C PRO A 305 -23.70 -4.47 -32.99
N ALA A 306 -23.43 -3.29 -33.56
CA ALA A 306 -24.09 -2.06 -33.16
C ALA A 306 -25.60 -2.08 -33.44
N VAL A 307 -26.04 -2.70 -34.55
CA VAL A 307 -27.46 -2.87 -34.87
C VAL A 307 -28.13 -3.82 -33.87
N LEU A 308 -27.51 -4.98 -33.58
CA LEU A 308 -28.06 -5.92 -32.60
C LEU A 308 -28.17 -5.29 -31.21
N GLU A 309 -27.12 -4.57 -30.78
CA GLU A 309 -27.06 -3.87 -29.51
C GLU A 309 -28.19 -2.84 -29.38
N GLN A 310 -28.33 -1.96 -30.37
CA GLN A 310 -29.26 -0.82 -30.30
C GLN A 310 -30.73 -1.25 -30.41
N PHE A 311 -31.04 -2.27 -31.22
CA PHE A 311 -32.43 -2.61 -31.53
C PHE A 311 -32.93 -3.87 -30.82
N SER A 312 -32.06 -4.77 -30.37
CA SER A 312 -32.48 -6.01 -29.69
C SER A 312 -32.07 -6.05 -28.22
N VAL A 313 -30.83 -5.64 -27.89
CA VAL A 313 -30.28 -5.81 -26.54
C VAL A 313 -30.70 -4.67 -25.64
N ARG A 314 -30.36 -3.41 -25.95
CA ARG A 314 -30.66 -2.26 -25.10
C ARG A 314 -32.13 -2.17 -24.66
N PRO A 315 -33.14 -2.41 -25.53
CA PRO A 315 -34.54 -2.39 -25.09
C PRO A 315 -34.94 -3.50 -24.11
N ASN A 316 -34.19 -4.62 -24.09
CA ASN A 316 -34.49 -5.81 -23.29
C ASN A 316 -33.26 -6.28 -22.49
N ALA A 317 -32.40 -5.34 -22.08
CA ALA A 317 -31.07 -5.66 -21.57
C ALA A 317 -31.13 -6.45 -20.26
N ASN A 318 -32.14 -6.19 -19.42
CA ASN A 318 -32.39 -6.93 -18.19
C ASN A 318 -32.55 -8.44 -18.42
N GLU A 319 -33.25 -8.85 -19.49
CA GLU A 319 -33.41 -10.27 -19.85
C GLU A 319 -32.23 -10.79 -20.65
N LYS A 320 -31.75 -10.02 -21.64
CA LYS A 320 -30.72 -10.44 -22.58
C LYS A 320 -29.34 -10.59 -21.93
N GLU A 321 -29.01 -9.75 -20.95
CA GLU A 321 -27.72 -9.77 -20.26
C GLU A 321 -27.73 -10.64 -18.99
N ALA A 322 -28.87 -11.20 -18.58
CA ALA A 322 -28.98 -11.94 -17.33
C ALA A 322 -27.97 -13.09 -17.20
N GLU A 323 -27.72 -13.84 -18.28
CA GLU A 323 -26.73 -14.92 -18.28
C GLU A 323 -25.29 -14.38 -18.18
N SER A 324 -24.96 -13.31 -18.91
CA SER A 324 -23.65 -12.64 -18.84
C SER A 324 -23.36 -12.14 -17.44
N ILE A 325 -24.36 -11.51 -16.80
CA ILE A 325 -24.30 -11.00 -15.43
C ILE A 325 -24.13 -12.16 -14.45
N GLN A 326 -24.90 -13.25 -14.58
CA GLN A 326 -24.73 -14.41 -13.70
C GLN A 326 -23.32 -15.01 -13.78
N ARG A 327 -22.75 -15.12 -14.98
CA ARG A 327 -21.38 -15.60 -15.19
C ARG A 327 -20.37 -14.67 -14.53
N ASN A 328 -20.55 -13.35 -14.65
CA ASN A 328 -19.73 -12.35 -13.98
C ASN A 328 -19.86 -12.40 -12.45
N MET A 329 -21.07 -12.51 -11.90
CA MET A 329 -21.27 -12.63 -10.45
C MET A 329 -20.58 -13.88 -9.90
N ASN A 330 -20.73 -15.04 -10.56
CA ASN A 330 -20.09 -16.28 -10.14
C ASN A 330 -18.56 -16.20 -10.24
N ALA A 331 -18.03 -15.65 -11.33
CA ALA A 331 -16.60 -15.50 -11.54
C ALA A 331 -15.98 -14.50 -10.55
N THR A 332 -16.64 -13.36 -10.30
CA THR A 332 -16.16 -12.33 -9.36
C THR A 332 -16.18 -12.86 -7.93
N ARG A 333 -17.25 -13.51 -7.50
CA ARG A 333 -17.31 -14.11 -6.15
C ARG A 333 -16.19 -15.10 -5.95
N TYR A 334 -15.96 -16.00 -6.90
CA TYR A 334 -14.83 -16.91 -6.79
C TYR A 334 -13.51 -16.15 -6.82
N ALA A 335 -13.23 -15.33 -7.84
CA ALA A 335 -11.93 -14.70 -8.05
C ALA A 335 -11.47 -13.79 -6.90
N PHE A 336 -12.38 -13.29 -6.08
CA PHE A 336 -12.10 -12.48 -4.89
C PHE A 336 -12.39 -13.18 -3.55
N GLY A 337 -12.75 -14.47 -3.55
CA GLY A 337 -12.99 -15.24 -2.32
C GLY A 337 -14.26 -14.84 -1.56
N LEU A 338 -15.31 -14.47 -2.28
CA LEU A 338 -16.61 -14.06 -1.73
C LEU A 338 -17.70 -15.14 -1.86
N ASP A 339 -17.35 -16.36 -2.29
CA ASP A 339 -18.28 -17.48 -2.42
C ASP A 339 -18.62 -18.15 -1.07
N GLY A 340 -17.75 -17.99 -0.06
CA GLY A 340 -17.95 -18.51 1.31
C GLY A 340 -18.62 -17.53 2.28
N VAL A 341 -19.08 -16.37 1.82
CA VAL A 341 -19.63 -15.32 2.70
C VAL A 341 -20.97 -15.76 3.30
N GLN A 342 -21.07 -15.69 4.62
CA GLN A 342 -22.28 -16.08 5.34
C GLN A 342 -23.15 -14.87 5.65
N TYR A 343 -24.38 -14.86 5.14
CA TYR A 343 -25.35 -13.79 5.41
C TYR A 343 -26.31 -14.20 6.52
N THR A 344 -26.47 -13.34 7.52
CA THR A 344 -27.46 -13.51 8.60
C THR A 344 -28.34 -12.28 8.64
N ASP A 345 -29.66 -12.47 8.53
CA ASP A 345 -30.61 -11.38 8.72
C ASP A 345 -30.59 -10.93 10.19
N TYR A 346 -30.35 -9.64 10.41
CA TYR A 346 -30.16 -9.05 11.72
C TYR A 346 -31.18 -7.93 11.94
N THR A 347 -32.02 -8.08 12.97
CA THR A 347 -33.14 -7.15 13.21
C THR A 347 -32.68 -5.74 13.58
N GLY A 348 -31.52 -5.60 14.24
CA GLY A 348 -30.99 -4.30 14.62
C GLY A 348 -31.87 -3.52 15.60
N ARG A 349 -32.07 -4.04 16.82
CA ARG A 349 -32.88 -3.38 17.85
C ARG A 349 -32.32 -2.00 18.20
N SER A 350 -33.20 -1.03 18.42
CA SER A 350 -32.85 0.32 18.90
C SER A 350 -32.87 0.45 20.43
N THR A 351 -33.27 -0.61 21.14
CA THR A 351 -33.28 -0.66 22.61
C THR A 351 -32.66 -1.96 23.10
N ALA A 352 -31.97 -1.90 24.24
CA ALA A 352 -31.41 -3.04 24.96
C ALA A 352 -31.77 -2.92 26.44
N SER A 353 -31.95 -4.06 27.10
CA SER A 353 -32.16 -4.06 28.55
C SER A 353 -30.84 -3.85 29.29
N PRO A 354 -30.85 -3.20 30.48
CA PRO A 354 -29.65 -3.05 31.30
C PRO A 354 -28.96 -4.38 31.63
N GLU A 355 -29.73 -5.46 31.77
CA GLU A 355 -29.21 -6.80 32.06
C GLU A 355 -28.41 -7.38 30.89
N GLU A 356 -28.91 -7.25 29.66
CA GLU A 356 -28.21 -7.71 28.45
C GLU A 356 -26.85 -7.01 28.29
N VAL A 357 -26.74 -5.76 28.74
CA VAL A 357 -25.49 -4.98 28.70
C VAL A 357 -24.55 -5.38 29.84
N ARG A 358 -25.06 -5.49 31.08
CA ARG A 358 -24.25 -5.88 32.26
C ARG A 358 -23.64 -7.28 32.16
N THR A 359 -24.33 -8.18 31.46
CA THR A 359 -23.91 -9.59 31.34
C THR A 359 -23.10 -9.86 30.08
N ASP A 360 -22.84 -8.85 29.24
CA ASP A 360 -21.93 -8.99 28.10
C ASP A 360 -20.50 -9.22 28.59
N GLN A 361 -19.90 -10.34 28.19
CA GLN A 361 -18.53 -10.70 28.53
C GLN A 361 -17.62 -10.71 27.29
N GLY A 362 -18.18 -10.42 26.11
CA GLY A 362 -17.52 -10.61 24.83
C GLY A 362 -17.05 -9.31 24.21
N THR A 363 -17.98 -8.39 23.98
CA THR A 363 -17.71 -7.17 23.21
C THR A 363 -17.43 -5.98 24.13
N ILE A 364 -18.26 -5.73 25.15
CA ILE A 364 -18.17 -4.53 25.99
C ILE A 364 -16.85 -4.43 26.78
N PRO A 365 -16.36 -5.50 27.44
CA PRO A 365 -15.08 -5.45 28.16
C PRO A 365 -13.88 -5.15 27.24
N ASN A 366 -14.01 -5.48 25.95
CA ASN A 366 -12.94 -5.41 24.96
C ASN A 366 -13.04 -4.20 24.02
N ILE A 367 -13.98 -3.27 24.28
CA ILE A 367 -14.12 -2.05 23.48
C ILE A 367 -12.83 -1.26 23.54
N ARG A 368 -12.23 -1.07 22.37
CA ARG A 368 -11.00 -0.31 22.21
C ARG A 368 -11.26 1.17 22.44
N LEU A 369 -10.48 1.77 23.34
CA LEU A 369 -10.44 3.21 23.56
C LEU A 369 -9.26 3.84 22.84
N LEU A 370 -8.16 3.09 22.72
CA LEU A 370 -6.91 3.55 22.12
C LEU A 370 -6.96 3.44 20.59
N ASP A 371 -6.89 4.55 19.87
CA ASP A 371 -6.86 4.56 18.41
C ASP A 371 -5.41 4.51 17.89
N PRO A 372 -5.01 3.44 17.18
CA PRO A 372 -3.67 3.32 16.62
C PRO A 372 -3.28 4.46 15.67
N ASN A 373 -4.24 5.15 15.04
CA ASN A 373 -3.96 6.23 14.09
C ASN A 373 -3.66 7.58 14.76
N VAL A 374 -3.89 7.69 16.07
CA VAL A 374 -3.76 8.95 16.82
C VAL A 374 -2.57 8.92 17.77
N LEU A 375 -2.18 7.73 18.26
CA LEU A 375 -1.36 7.61 19.47
C LEU A 375 0.16 7.58 19.26
N SER A 376 0.67 7.59 18.03
CA SER A 376 2.11 7.58 17.75
C SER A 376 2.89 8.72 18.46
N PRO A 377 2.42 9.98 18.49
CA PRO A 377 3.08 11.05 19.27
C PRO A 377 3.10 10.76 20.77
N THR A 378 2.03 10.16 21.31
CA THR A 378 1.92 9.80 22.73
C THR A 378 2.87 8.66 23.09
N PHE A 379 3.01 7.66 22.23
CA PHE A 379 4.00 6.59 22.38
C PHE A 379 5.42 7.15 22.35
N THR A 380 5.73 8.00 21.36
CA THR A 380 7.03 8.66 21.24
C THR A 380 7.40 9.39 22.52
N GLN A 381 6.48 10.18 23.09
CA GLN A 381 6.77 10.95 24.29
C GLN A 381 6.86 10.10 25.57
N ARG A 382 6.04 9.05 25.71
CA ARG A 382 6.00 8.25 26.95
C ARG A 382 7.10 7.19 27.02
N VAL A 383 7.39 6.51 25.91
CA VAL A 383 8.32 5.37 25.88
C VAL A 383 9.47 5.52 24.89
N GLY A 384 9.41 6.46 23.94
CA GLY A 384 10.51 6.83 23.04
C GLY A 384 11.44 7.90 23.62
N ARG A 385 11.87 7.74 24.87
CA ARG A 385 12.53 8.77 25.72
C ARG A 385 13.73 9.47 25.06
N GLU A 386 14.41 8.79 24.15
CA GLU A 386 15.55 9.29 23.40
C GLU A 386 15.12 9.97 22.08
N ASN A 387 15.77 11.08 21.73
CA ASN A 387 15.42 11.91 20.57
C ASN A 387 15.56 11.21 19.20
N PHE A 388 16.20 10.04 19.16
CA PHE A 388 16.46 9.25 17.95
C PHE A 388 15.66 7.95 17.92
N TYR A 389 14.78 7.69 18.89
CA TYR A 389 13.78 6.64 18.78
C TYR A 389 12.43 7.22 18.36
N GLY A 390 11.62 6.41 17.69
CA GLY A 390 10.29 6.81 17.23
C GLY A 390 9.42 5.63 16.84
N PHE A 391 8.22 5.95 16.39
CA PHE A 391 7.20 5.01 15.94
C PHE A 391 6.62 5.47 14.59
N PRO A 392 6.14 4.56 13.73
CA PRO A 392 5.39 4.91 12.52
C PRO A 392 4.16 5.77 12.83
N GLU A 393 3.61 6.46 11.83
CA GLU A 393 2.44 7.36 12.01
C GLU A 393 1.20 6.59 12.47
N LYS A 394 0.99 5.38 11.93
CA LYS A 394 -0.03 4.42 12.35
C LYS A 394 0.65 3.37 13.24
N LEU A 395 0.03 3.07 14.38
CA LEU A 395 0.42 1.95 15.24
C LEU A 395 -0.38 0.69 14.90
N ASP A 396 -0.04 -0.42 15.53
CA ASP A 396 -0.64 -1.71 15.25
C ASP A 396 -1.58 -2.20 16.34
N VAL A 397 -2.45 -3.14 16.00
CA VAL A 397 -3.35 -3.80 16.95
C VAL A 397 -3.15 -5.29 16.88
N ASP A 398 -2.82 -5.92 17.99
CA ASP A 398 -2.71 -7.37 18.06
C ASP A 398 -3.31 -7.93 19.34
N ARG A 399 -3.41 -9.24 19.45
CA ARG A 399 -3.92 -9.94 20.63
C ARG A 399 -2.82 -10.71 21.33
N TYR A 400 -2.76 -10.56 22.65
CA TYR A 400 -1.87 -11.32 23.51
C TYR A 400 -2.66 -11.96 24.64
N THR A 401 -2.17 -13.10 25.11
CA THR A 401 -2.66 -13.74 26.34
C THR A 401 -1.67 -13.41 27.44
N VAL A 402 -2.07 -12.54 28.37
CA VAL A 402 -1.28 -12.11 29.52
C VAL A 402 -2.04 -12.52 30.78
N ASP A 403 -1.35 -13.13 31.74
CA ASP A 403 -1.95 -13.63 32.99
C ASP A 403 -3.17 -14.57 32.80
N GLY A 404 -3.23 -15.25 31.66
CA GLY A 404 -4.34 -16.16 31.30
C GLY A 404 -5.54 -15.47 30.64
N GLU A 405 -5.51 -14.14 30.46
CA GLU A 405 -6.54 -13.37 29.80
C GLU A 405 -6.09 -12.92 28.40
N LYS A 406 -6.90 -13.25 27.38
CA LYS A 406 -6.66 -12.84 26.00
C LYS A 406 -7.41 -11.54 25.72
N GLN A 407 -6.67 -10.51 25.30
CA GLN A 407 -7.24 -9.20 24.96
C GLN A 407 -6.44 -8.52 23.84
N ALA A 408 -6.98 -7.42 23.30
CA ALA A 408 -6.31 -6.61 22.30
C ALA A 408 -5.34 -5.61 22.93
N TYR A 409 -4.19 -5.41 22.28
CA TYR A 409 -3.16 -4.44 22.61
C TYR A 409 -2.88 -3.55 21.40
N ILE A 410 -2.60 -2.27 21.65
CA ILE A 410 -1.87 -1.44 20.70
C ILE A 410 -0.40 -1.81 20.84
N VAL A 411 0.23 -2.20 19.72
CA VAL A 411 1.61 -2.66 19.68
C VAL A 411 2.44 -1.84 18.70
N ALA A 412 3.75 -1.74 18.96
CA ALA A 412 4.69 -1.09 18.06
C ALA A 412 6.15 -1.51 18.35
N ALA A 413 7.01 -1.40 17.35
CA ALA A 413 8.45 -1.52 17.49
C ALA A 413 9.06 -0.13 17.84
N LYS A 414 9.91 -0.05 18.88
CA LYS A 414 10.64 1.20 19.22
C LYS A 414 11.86 1.33 18.30
N GLU A 415 11.65 1.94 17.15
CA GLU A 415 12.60 1.98 16.05
C GLU A 415 13.58 3.17 16.10
N ILE A 416 14.69 3.05 15.38
CA ILE A 416 15.62 4.15 15.16
C ILE A 416 15.08 5.12 14.10
N ASN A 417 14.98 6.39 14.48
CA ASN A 417 14.68 7.51 13.59
C ASN A 417 15.90 8.42 13.44
N THR A 418 16.67 8.22 12.37
CA THR A 418 17.92 8.96 12.11
C THR A 418 17.72 10.46 11.86
N ASN A 419 16.49 10.90 11.54
CA ASN A 419 16.16 12.32 11.41
C ASN A 419 16.09 13.01 12.78
N GLY A 420 15.86 12.24 13.84
CA GLY A 420 15.82 12.69 15.23
C GLY A 420 17.19 13.06 15.80
N LEU A 421 18.29 12.51 15.24
CA LEU A 421 19.67 12.76 15.69
C LEU A 421 20.00 14.27 15.71
N ARG A 422 20.73 14.74 16.72
CA ARG A 422 21.12 16.15 16.93
C ARG A 422 22.64 16.31 17.11
N GLU A 423 23.14 17.48 16.73
CA GLU A 423 24.53 17.91 16.98
C GLU A 423 25.58 16.84 16.59
N ASN A 424 26.40 16.39 17.55
CA ASN A 424 27.45 15.39 17.36
C ASN A 424 26.90 14.00 16.99
N GLN A 425 25.62 13.69 17.28
CA GLN A 425 24.98 12.44 16.89
C GLN A 425 24.85 12.32 15.36
N ARG A 426 24.87 13.44 14.61
CA ARG A 426 24.80 13.46 13.14
C ARG A 426 26.13 13.19 12.44
N THR A 427 27.24 13.08 13.19
CA THR A 427 28.51 12.69 12.57
C THR A 427 28.36 11.33 11.91
N TRP A 428 29.07 11.11 10.79
CA TRP A 428 28.96 9.88 10.02
C TRP A 428 29.17 8.62 10.89
N ILE A 429 30.18 8.65 11.78
CA ILE A 429 30.43 7.55 12.72
C ILE A 429 29.23 7.30 13.63
N ASN A 430 28.68 8.34 14.27
CA ASN A 430 27.56 8.14 15.18
C ASN A 430 26.29 7.69 14.44
N ARG A 431 25.98 8.31 13.31
CA ARG A 431 24.77 8.01 12.52
C ARG A 431 24.77 6.59 11.97
N HIS A 432 25.92 6.09 11.52
CA HIS A 432 25.98 4.81 10.81
C HIS A 432 26.64 3.67 11.61
N LEU A 433 27.39 3.93 12.68
CA LEU A 433 28.09 2.89 13.45
C LEU A 433 27.70 2.83 14.94
N VAL A 434 27.00 3.83 15.47
CA VAL A 434 26.59 3.87 16.90
C VAL A 434 25.08 3.79 17.04
N TYR A 435 24.34 4.69 16.39
CA TYR A 435 22.87 4.73 16.40
C TYR A 435 22.32 3.91 15.24
N THR A 436 22.54 2.60 15.31
CA THR A 436 22.28 1.66 14.20
C THR A 436 20.92 1.00 14.25
N HIS A 437 20.34 0.82 15.45
CA HIS A 437 19.14 0.01 15.67
C HIS A 437 18.17 0.64 16.67
N GLY A 438 16.89 0.26 16.59
CA GLY A 438 15.87 0.49 17.61
C GLY A 438 15.99 -0.51 18.76
N ASN A 439 15.33 -0.30 19.90
CA ASN A 439 15.49 -1.17 21.07
C ASN A 439 14.18 -1.38 21.82
N GLY A 440 13.37 -2.35 21.41
CA GLY A 440 12.27 -2.87 22.22
C GLY A 440 10.91 -2.95 21.53
N PHE A 441 10.07 -3.80 22.10
CA PHE A 441 8.67 -3.99 21.72
C PHE A 441 7.78 -3.26 22.71
N VAL A 442 6.84 -2.45 22.22
CA VAL A 442 5.93 -1.66 23.05
C VAL A 442 4.52 -2.23 22.95
N ALA A 443 3.85 -2.38 24.09
CA ALA A 443 2.44 -2.77 24.16
C ALA A 443 1.64 -1.91 25.15
N ALA A 444 0.38 -1.64 24.81
CA ALA A 444 -0.61 -1.01 25.69
C ALA A 444 -1.97 -1.71 25.54
N PRO A 445 -2.65 -2.14 26.62
CA PRO A 445 -4.00 -2.71 26.53
C PRO A 445 -4.94 -1.74 25.81
N ALA A 446 -5.63 -2.22 24.77
CA ALA A 446 -6.32 -1.34 23.83
C ALA A 446 -7.59 -0.67 24.41
N ASN A 447 -8.11 -1.21 25.51
CA ASN A 447 -9.32 -0.77 26.21
C ASN A 447 -9.02 0.02 27.51
N THR A 448 -7.74 0.22 27.88
CA THR A 448 -7.37 0.75 29.20
C THR A 448 -6.54 2.03 29.10
N ILE A 449 -6.86 3.00 29.95
CA ILE A 449 -6.10 4.24 30.17
C ILE A 449 -5.61 4.31 31.62
N ASP A 450 -4.57 5.11 31.89
CA ASP A 450 -4.03 5.26 33.24
C ASP A 450 -4.93 6.04 34.21
N ARG A 451 -5.75 6.96 33.71
CA ARG A 451 -6.74 7.74 34.47
C ARG A 451 -7.78 8.36 33.55
N ALA A 452 -8.90 8.78 34.11
CA ALA A 452 -9.89 9.60 33.41
C ALA A 452 -9.76 11.08 33.81
N ILE A 453 -10.29 11.98 32.98
CA ILE A 453 -10.43 13.39 33.34
C ILE A 453 -11.49 13.51 34.46
N GLU A 454 -11.08 14.05 35.60
CA GLU A 454 -11.96 14.30 36.75
C GLU A 454 -12.48 15.75 36.77
N GLU A 455 -11.61 16.71 36.45
CA GLU A 455 -11.93 18.15 36.39
C GLU A 455 -11.52 18.76 35.04
N ALA A 456 -12.13 19.89 34.65
CA ALA A 456 -11.86 20.54 33.35
C ALA A 456 -10.39 20.95 33.15
N ASP A 457 -9.65 21.16 34.25
CA ASP A 457 -8.23 21.56 34.25
C ASP A 457 -7.26 20.38 34.45
N SER A 458 -7.77 19.13 34.48
CA SER A 458 -6.95 17.92 34.64
C SER A 458 -6.47 17.33 33.31
N ASP A 459 -5.30 16.68 33.32
CA ASP A 459 -4.76 15.98 32.15
C ASP A 459 -5.71 14.85 31.71
N GLY A 460 -5.79 14.63 30.39
CA GLY A 460 -6.43 13.46 29.81
C GLY A 460 -5.74 12.14 30.16
N GLY A 461 -6.48 11.05 29.91
CA GLY A 461 -5.98 9.70 30.10
C GLY A 461 -4.97 9.30 29.03
N TYR A 462 -3.93 8.58 29.44
CA TYR A 462 -2.90 8.08 28.54
C TYR A 462 -2.94 6.56 28.41
N PRO A 463 -2.46 6.02 27.27
CA PRO A 463 -2.17 4.59 27.14
C PRO A 463 -1.23 4.10 28.24
N LEU A 464 -1.49 2.92 28.79
CA LEU A 464 -0.54 2.20 29.66
C LEU A 464 0.57 1.54 28.82
N ALA A 465 1.27 2.33 28.03
CA ALA A 465 2.38 1.86 27.21
C ALA A 465 3.55 1.41 28.08
N ARG A 466 4.05 0.22 27.80
CA ARG A 466 5.23 -0.38 28.44
C ARG A 466 6.10 -1.04 27.37
N THR A 467 7.40 -1.16 27.64
CA THR A 467 8.39 -1.65 26.68
C THR A 467 9.09 -2.89 27.22
N SER A 468 9.23 -3.91 26.39
CA SER A 468 10.17 -5.00 26.57
C SER A 468 11.44 -4.67 25.79
N ASP A 469 12.54 -4.38 26.47
CA ASP A 469 13.82 -3.93 25.89
C ASP A 469 15.03 -4.63 26.52
N THR A 470 16.25 -4.23 26.13
CA THR A 470 17.48 -4.87 26.62
C THR A 470 17.68 -4.78 28.14
N GLN A 471 17.03 -3.81 28.82
CA GLN A 471 17.12 -3.67 30.27
C GLN A 471 15.97 -4.39 30.98
N ASN A 472 14.77 -4.41 30.38
CA ASN A 472 13.60 -5.08 30.92
C ASN A 472 12.93 -5.97 29.85
N PRO A 473 13.40 -7.22 29.65
CA PRO A 473 12.93 -8.11 28.58
C PRO A 473 11.44 -8.47 28.64
N GLU A 474 10.79 -8.34 29.80
CA GLU A 474 9.37 -8.68 30.01
C GLU A 474 8.54 -7.44 30.38
N GLY A 475 9.09 -6.25 30.15
CA GLY A 475 8.50 -4.99 30.60
C GLY A 475 7.18 -4.64 29.95
N ALA A 476 6.90 -5.10 28.73
CA ALA A 476 5.64 -4.87 28.02
C ALA A 476 4.51 -5.79 28.50
N HIS A 477 4.12 -5.63 29.77
CA HIS A 477 3.04 -6.41 30.40
C HIS A 477 3.29 -7.92 30.36
N GLY A 478 4.53 -8.38 30.60
CA GLY A 478 4.88 -9.79 30.60
C GLY A 478 5.11 -10.41 29.21
N ILE A 479 4.99 -9.63 28.13
CA ILE A 479 5.36 -10.08 26.78
C ILE A 479 6.89 -10.15 26.69
N ALA A 480 7.45 -11.36 26.77
CA ALA A 480 8.89 -11.58 26.86
C ALA A 480 9.60 -11.46 25.50
N VAL A 481 10.60 -10.57 25.41
CA VAL A 481 11.45 -10.36 24.24
C VAL A 481 12.91 -10.62 24.61
N LYS A 482 13.48 -11.70 24.10
CA LYS A 482 14.87 -12.11 24.35
C LYS A 482 15.87 -11.27 23.56
N GLU A 483 15.52 -10.93 22.32
CA GLU A 483 16.32 -10.04 21.47
C GLU A 483 15.46 -8.85 21.01
N PRO A 484 15.57 -7.70 21.70
CA PRO A 484 14.73 -6.53 21.45
C PRO A 484 15.33 -5.54 20.43
N ARG A 485 16.55 -5.78 19.93
CA ARG A 485 17.21 -4.85 18.99
C ARG A 485 16.60 -4.97 17.59
N ILE A 486 16.24 -3.82 17.03
CA ILE A 486 15.52 -3.70 15.76
C ILE A 486 16.43 -3.03 14.73
N TYR A 487 17.11 -3.83 13.92
CA TYR A 487 17.89 -3.36 12.78
C TYR A 487 17.03 -3.18 11.53
N PHE A 488 15.93 -3.91 11.41
CA PHE A 488 15.02 -3.89 10.28
C PHE A 488 13.64 -3.43 10.74
N GLY A 489 13.12 -2.36 10.15
CA GLY A 489 11.89 -1.68 10.56
C GLY A 489 11.52 -0.53 9.61
N GLU A 490 10.34 0.04 9.79
CA GLU A 490 9.72 1.01 8.87
C GLU A 490 10.37 2.40 8.90
N LEU A 491 10.96 2.81 10.03
CA LEU A 491 11.64 4.11 10.16
C LEU A 491 13.11 4.08 9.74
N ALA A 492 13.67 2.88 9.64
CA ALA A 492 15.08 2.63 9.37
C ALA A 492 15.46 2.81 7.88
N THR A 493 15.33 4.02 7.35
CA THR A 493 15.53 4.30 5.91
C THR A 493 16.99 4.47 5.46
N ASP A 494 17.94 4.60 6.40
CA ASP A 494 19.36 4.81 6.11
C ASP A 494 20.18 3.53 6.32
N TYR A 495 21.32 3.41 5.63
CA TYR A 495 22.22 2.28 5.82
C TYR A 495 22.88 2.33 7.21
N ALA A 496 23.18 1.17 7.78
CA ALA A 496 23.95 1.03 9.02
C ALA A 496 25.16 0.15 8.79
N ILE A 497 26.25 0.41 9.51
CA ILE A 497 27.44 -0.42 9.55
C ILE A 497 27.57 -0.95 10.97
N VAL A 498 27.51 -2.27 11.12
CA VAL A 498 27.31 -2.95 12.41
C VAL A 498 28.40 -3.99 12.65
N GLY A 499 28.53 -4.43 13.90
CA GLY A 499 29.53 -5.41 14.31
C GLY A 499 30.97 -4.88 14.16
N GLY A 500 31.90 -5.77 13.84
CA GLY A 500 33.33 -5.48 13.82
C GLY A 500 34.05 -6.01 15.07
N GLN A 501 35.28 -5.54 15.28
CA GLN A 501 36.15 -6.01 16.36
C GLN A 501 36.14 -5.08 17.57
N GLU A 502 36.03 -5.67 18.76
CA GLU A 502 36.16 -4.97 20.04
C GLU A 502 37.46 -4.13 20.11
N GLY A 503 37.34 -2.92 20.62
CA GLY A 503 38.45 -1.95 20.72
C GLY A 503 38.78 -1.19 19.43
N THR A 504 38.20 -1.58 18.28
CA THR A 504 38.34 -0.85 17.01
C THR A 504 37.00 -0.26 16.57
N ALA A 505 35.94 -1.06 16.59
CA ALA A 505 34.58 -0.58 16.36
C ALA A 505 34.13 0.33 17.52
N PRO A 506 33.34 1.38 17.27
CA PRO A 506 32.93 2.35 18.29
C PRO A 506 31.90 1.79 19.29
N GLY A 507 31.29 0.64 18.98
CA GLY A 507 30.19 0.05 19.73
C GLY A 507 28.84 0.68 19.40
N GLU A 508 27.80 -0.13 19.47
CA GLU A 508 26.42 0.23 19.13
C GLU A 508 25.66 0.66 20.40
N TYR A 509 24.75 1.63 20.26
CA TYR A 509 23.99 2.18 21.38
C TYR A 509 22.81 1.28 21.74
N ASP A 510 22.85 0.67 22.93
CA ASP A 510 21.68 0.03 23.53
C ASP A 510 21.00 0.98 24.53
N THR A 511 21.82 1.63 25.38
CA THR A 511 21.36 2.52 26.45
C THR A 511 22.37 3.63 26.74
N ALA A 512 22.02 4.57 27.61
CA ALA A 512 22.97 5.60 28.03
C ALA A 512 24.22 5.03 28.73
N THR A 513 24.08 3.90 29.40
CA THR A 513 25.14 3.21 30.17
C THR A 513 25.80 2.07 29.41
N ASP A 514 25.20 1.57 28.33
CA ASP A 514 25.75 0.52 27.48
C ASP A 514 25.79 0.95 26.01
N ARG A 515 27.02 1.08 25.51
CA ARG A 515 27.34 1.41 24.11
C ARG A 515 28.42 0.48 23.56
N SER A 516 28.51 -0.72 24.13
CA SER A 516 29.59 -1.67 23.85
C SER A 516 29.15 -2.81 22.93
N TYR A 517 27.85 -2.90 22.65
CA TYR A 517 27.30 -3.96 21.84
C TYR A 517 27.90 -3.97 20.44
N LEU A 518 28.20 -5.17 19.94
CA LEU A 518 28.64 -5.41 18.57
C LEU A 518 27.70 -6.46 18.00
N TYR A 519 27.03 -6.12 16.91
CA TYR A 519 26.07 -7.00 16.24
C TYR A 519 26.62 -8.41 15.99
N GLN A 520 25.84 -9.42 16.40
CA GLN A 520 26.20 -10.84 16.30
C GLN A 520 25.32 -11.64 15.34
N GLY A 521 24.30 -11.02 14.74
CA GLY A 521 23.39 -11.71 13.82
C GLY A 521 23.99 -11.96 12.44
N ASP A 522 23.28 -12.75 11.63
CA ASP A 522 23.74 -13.14 10.31
C ASP A 522 23.50 -12.08 9.22
N GLY A 523 22.55 -11.18 9.45
CA GLY A 523 22.15 -10.12 8.53
C GLY A 523 23.25 -9.11 8.17
N GLY A 524 23.11 -8.49 7.00
CA GLY A 524 24.04 -7.50 6.45
C GLY A 524 25.16 -8.06 5.58
N VAL A 525 25.64 -7.24 4.64
CA VAL A 525 26.69 -7.61 3.70
C VAL A 525 28.06 -7.33 4.30
N PRO A 526 29.01 -8.28 4.31
CA PRO A 526 30.36 -8.04 4.81
C PRO A 526 31.09 -6.92 4.08
N ILE A 527 31.68 -5.98 4.82
CA ILE A 527 32.48 -4.85 4.30
C ILE A 527 33.86 -4.76 4.96
N ASP A 528 34.31 -5.86 5.53
CA ASP A 528 35.68 -6.06 6.00
C ASP A 528 36.72 -6.01 4.86
N ASN A 529 36.31 -6.35 3.62
CA ASN A 529 37.17 -6.36 2.45
C ASN A 529 37.14 -5.05 1.64
N TRP A 530 38.29 -4.69 1.05
CA TRP A 530 38.48 -3.45 0.29
C TRP A 530 37.59 -3.33 -0.97
N LEU A 531 37.19 -4.44 -1.58
CA LEU A 531 36.36 -4.40 -2.78
C LEU A 531 34.94 -3.94 -2.43
N ASN A 532 34.31 -4.56 -1.42
CA ASN A 532 32.98 -4.18 -0.97
C ASN A 532 32.99 -2.76 -0.38
N ARG A 533 34.03 -2.37 0.36
CA ARG A 533 34.20 -0.98 0.80
C ARG A 533 34.22 0.00 -0.37
N LEU A 534 34.97 -0.28 -1.44
CA LEU A 534 35.02 0.58 -2.62
C LEU A 534 33.66 0.66 -3.32
N VAL A 535 32.95 -0.47 -3.42
CA VAL A 535 31.61 -0.55 -4.01
C VAL A 535 30.62 0.30 -3.22
N PHE A 536 30.53 0.12 -1.90
CA PHE A 536 29.58 0.88 -1.07
C PHE A 536 29.99 2.35 -0.91
N ALA A 537 31.28 2.66 -0.89
CA ALA A 537 31.76 4.04 -0.96
C ALA A 537 31.34 4.72 -2.27
N ALA A 538 31.36 4.00 -3.40
CA ALA A 538 30.85 4.51 -4.66
C ALA A 538 29.32 4.62 -4.69
N GLN A 539 28.59 3.64 -4.12
CA GLN A 539 27.13 3.59 -4.11
C GLN A 539 26.53 4.76 -3.33
N TYR A 540 27.05 5.00 -2.12
CA TYR A 540 26.57 6.07 -1.24
C TYR A 540 27.31 7.40 -1.44
N GLY A 541 28.34 7.42 -2.30
CA GLY A 541 29.21 8.59 -2.47
C GLY A 541 29.96 8.97 -1.19
N GLU A 542 30.22 8.00 -0.31
CA GLU A 542 30.74 8.23 1.03
C GLU A 542 32.15 7.65 1.20
N ARG A 543 33.14 8.55 1.28
CA ARG A 543 34.56 8.20 1.41
C ARG A 543 34.90 7.55 2.75
N ASN A 544 34.13 7.81 3.80
CA ASN A 544 34.39 7.27 5.13
C ASN A 544 34.24 5.73 5.14
N ILE A 545 33.38 5.17 4.29
CA ILE A 545 33.25 3.70 4.11
C ILE A 545 34.59 3.09 3.66
N LEU A 546 35.37 3.82 2.87
CA LEU A 546 36.64 3.32 2.34
C LEU A 546 37.81 3.49 3.31
N PHE A 547 37.84 4.59 4.08
CA PHE A 547 39.02 5.03 4.84
C PHE A 547 38.86 5.02 6.36
N SER A 548 37.67 4.77 6.90
CA SER A 548 37.47 4.73 8.35
C SER A 548 38.05 3.45 8.95
N ASP A 549 38.93 3.60 9.94
CA ASP A 549 39.46 2.49 10.74
C ASP A 549 38.40 1.88 11.67
N ALA A 550 37.28 2.59 11.91
CA ALA A 550 36.16 2.08 12.70
C ALA A 550 35.45 0.88 12.03
N ILE A 551 35.56 0.76 10.70
CA ILE A 551 35.16 -0.45 9.99
C ILE A 551 36.32 -1.43 10.11
N SER A 552 36.06 -2.61 10.66
CA SER A 552 37.08 -3.61 10.97
C SER A 552 36.67 -5.00 10.45
N GLU A 553 37.45 -6.03 10.78
CA GLU A 553 37.10 -7.42 10.45
C GLU A 553 35.77 -7.79 11.14
N GLY A 554 34.86 -8.42 10.39
CA GLY A 554 33.51 -8.74 10.87
C GLY A 554 32.48 -7.61 10.73
N SER A 555 32.86 -6.40 10.28
CA SER A 555 31.89 -5.33 10.03
C SER A 555 30.99 -5.66 8.84
N LYS A 556 29.68 -5.41 9.00
CA LYS A 556 28.66 -5.62 7.97
C LYS A 556 27.93 -4.32 7.67
N ILE A 557 27.49 -4.12 6.42
CA ILE A 557 26.60 -3.02 6.03
C ILE A 557 25.18 -3.54 5.81
N MET A 558 24.21 -2.88 6.42
CA MET A 558 22.79 -3.16 6.30
C MET A 558 22.11 -2.05 5.51
N TYR A 559 21.31 -2.44 4.52
CA TYR A 559 20.54 -1.57 3.62
C TYR A 559 19.29 -2.32 3.14
N ASP A 560 18.33 -1.59 2.57
CA ASP A 560 16.96 -2.09 2.33
C ASP A 560 16.40 -2.69 3.62
N ARG A 561 16.23 -1.84 4.62
CA ARG A 561 15.92 -2.26 5.99
C ARG A 561 14.43 -2.28 6.30
N ASP A 562 13.62 -1.68 5.43
CA ASP A 562 12.17 -1.69 5.50
C ASP A 562 11.63 -3.13 5.24
N PRO A 563 10.87 -3.73 6.19
CA PRO A 563 10.38 -5.10 6.06
C PRO A 563 9.57 -5.34 4.78
N ARG A 564 8.72 -4.39 4.39
CA ARG A 564 7.84 -4.52 3.22
C ARG A 564 8.64 -4.47 1.93
N GLU A 565 9.59 -3.54 1.79
CA GLU A 565 10.47 -3.44 0.64
C GLU A 565 11.34 -4.70 0.48
N ARG A 566 11.84 -5.27 1.59
CA ARG A 566 12.60 -6.53 1.57
C ARG A 566 11.77 -7.68 1.01
N VAL A 567 10.55 -7.86 1.53
CA VAL A 567 9.63 -8.89 1.03
C VAL A 567 9.32 -8.67 -0.45
N GLN A 568 9.05 -7.43 -0.87
CA GLN A 568 8.78 -7.11 -2.27
C GLN A 568 9.97 -7.39 -3.19
N LYS A 569 11.22 -7.20 -2.72
CA LYS A 569 12.42 -7.55 -3.48
C LYS A 569 12.67 -9.07 -3.54
N VAL A 570 12.43 -9.81 -2.45
CA VAL A 570 12.54 -11.29 -2.42
C VAL A 570 11.46 -11.94 -3.30
N ALA A 571 10.26 -11.40 -3.30
CA ALA A 571 9.13 -11.91 -4.05
C ALA A 571 8.48 -10.81 -4.94
N PRO A 572 9.17 -10.37 -6.03
CA PRO A 572 8.68 -9.30 -6.91
C PRO A 572 7.46 -9.69 -7.76
N TRP A 573 6.95 -10.89 -7.56
CA TRP A 573 5.77 -11.47 -8.20
C TRP A 573 4.54 -11.44 -7.28
N LEU A 574 4.72 -11.09 -6.00
CA LEU A 574 3.63 -10.82 -5.06
C LEU A 574 3.29 -9.33 -5.07
N THR A 575 2.00 -9.03 -4.90
CA THR A 575 1.57 -7.73 -4.43
C THR A 575 1.62 -7.77 -2.91
N VAL A 576 2.38 -6.89 -2.27
CA VAL A 576 2.58 -6.88 -0.82
C VAL A 576 1.61 -5.88 -0.19
N ASP A 577 0.99 -6.23 0.93
CA ASP A 577 0.10 -5.34 1.69
C ASP A 577 0.80 -4.03 2.09
N GLY A 578 0.01 -2.98 2.29
CA GLY A 578 0.50 -1.66 2.65
C GLY A 578 1.02 -1.53 4.09
N ASP A 579 0.60 -2.41 4.99
CA ASP A 579 0.75 -2.25 6.45
C ASP A 579 1.41 -3.48 7.10
N PRO A 580 2.75 -3.57 7.12
CA PRO A 580 3.46 -4.60 7.87
C PRO A 580 3.28 -4.37 9.38
N TYR A 581 3.26 -5.44 10.19
CA TYR A 581 3.01 -5.30 11.62
C TYR A 581 3.96 -6.14 12.48
N PRO A 582 4.41 -5.64 13.65
CA PRO A 582 5.32 -6.37 14.52
C PRO A 582 4.55 -7.28 15.48
N ALA A 583 5.10 -8.46 15.73
CA ALA A 583 4.68 -9.36 16.79
C ALA A 583 5.88 -10.03 17.44
N VAL A 584 5.71 -10.51 18.67
CA VAL A 584 6.74 -11.28 19.39
C VAL A 584 6.47 -12.75 19.17
N ILE A 585 7.41 -13.47 18.56
CA ILE A 585 7.33 -14.90 18.28
C ILE A 585 8.60 -15.57 18.79
N ASP A 586 8.46 -16.57 19.67
CA ASP A 586 9.56 -17.31 20.31
C ASP A 586 10.55 -16.43 21.10
N GLY A 587 10.14 -15.19 21.44
CA GLY A 587 10.96 -14.17 22.10
C GLY A 587 11.72 -13.23 21.14
N GLU A 588 11.46 -13.31 19.84
CA GLU A 588 12.03 -12.45 18.80
C GLU A 588 10.95 -11.53 18.23
N ILE A 589 11.30 -10.29 17.90
CA ILE A 589 10.39 -9.38 17.20
C ILE A 589 10.42 -9.72 15.72
N LYS A 590 9.27 -10.10 15.15
CA LYS A 590 9.13 -10.38 13.72
C LYS A 590 8.06 -9.50 13.12
N TRP A 591 8.39 -8.89 11.99
CA TRP A 591 7.44 -8.21 11.14
C TRP A 591 6.69 -9.25 10.32
N ILE A 592 5.36 -9.21 10.35
CA ILE A 592 4.52 -10.04 9.49
C ILE A 592 4.03 -9.17 8.34
N VAL A 593 4.17 -9.68 7.12
CA VAL A 593 3.82 -8.96 5.89
C VAL A 593 2.98 -9.86 4.99
N ASP A 594 1.83 -9.35 4.56
CA ASP A 594 0.88 -10.10 3.74
C ASP A 594 1.23 -10.01 2.26
N GLY A 595 1.20 -11.16 1.57
CA GLY A 595 1.59 -11.31 0.18
C GLY A 595 0.47 -11.89 -0.67
N TYR A 596 -0.01 -11.10 -1.63
CA TYR A 596 -1.09 -11.45 -2.52
C TYR A 596 -0.60 -11.99 -3.86
N THR A 597 -1.23 -13.06 -4.35
CA THR A 597 -1.24 -13.31 -5.80
C THR A 597 -2.38 -12.54 -6.45
N THR A 598 -2.05 -11.79 -7.50
CA THR A 598 -3.01 -10.97 -8.25
C THR A 598 -2.94 -11.27 -9.73
N LEU A 599 -4.09 -11.17 -10.42
CA LEU A 599 -4.20 -11.29 -11.87
C LEU A 599 -5.15 -10.23 -12.42
N ASN A 600 -5.10 -10.02 -13.73
CA ASN A 600 -5.97 -9.08 -14.45
C ASN A 600 -6.74 -9.71 -15.63
N ASN A 601 -6.69 -11.04 -15.72
CA ASN A 601 -7.19 -11.82 -16.86
C ASN A 601 -8.01 -13.05 -16.44
N TYR A 602 -8.63 -13.03 -15.26
CA TYR A 602 -9.65 -14.01 -14.89
C TYR A 602 -10.95 -13.74 -15.70
N PRO A 603 -11.43 -14.66 -16.54
CA PRO A 603 -12.58 -14.40 -17.42
C PRO A 603 -13.86 -14.13 -16.61
N TYR A 604 -14.65 -13.16 -17.05
CA TYR A 604 -15.87 -12.66 -16.42
C TYR A 604 -15.72 -12.01 -15.03
N ALA A 605 -14.58 -12.10 -14.35
CA ALA A 605 -14.42 -11.45 -13.06
C ALA A 605 -14.32 -9.92 -13.22
N GLN A 606 -14.97 -9.19 -12.32
CA GLN A 606 -14.97 -7.73 -12.28
C GLN A 606 -13.55 -7.18 -12.19
N LYS A 607 -13.22 -6.25 -13.08
CA LYS A 607 -12.00 -5.45 -12.92
C LYS A 607 -12.19 -4.40 -11.84
N THR A 608 -11.17 -4.31 -10.98
CA THR A 608 -11.08 -3.40 -9.86
C THR A 608 -9.71 -2.72 -9.91
N ASN A 609 -9.67 -1.40 -9.83
CA ASN A 609 -8.42 -0.67 -9.62
C ASN A 609 -8.00 -0.87 -8.16
N LEU A 610 -6.84 -1.47 -7.94
CA LEU A 610 -6.36 -1.79 -6.60
C LEU A 610 -6.13 -0.53 -5.76
N GLY A 611 -5.42 0.48 -6.31
CA GLY A 611 -5.13 1.73 -5.61
C GLY A 611 -6.39 2.47 -5.14
N ASP A 612 -7.39 2.57 -6.01
CA ASP A 612 -8.68 3.21 -5.67
C ASP A 612 -9.47 2.39 -4.63
N ALA A 613 -9.48 1.06 -4.76
CA ALA A 613 -10.23 0.18 -3.86
C ALA A 613 -9.64 0.10 -2.44
N THR A 614 -8.34 0.35 -2.30
CA THR A 614 -7.65 0.37 -1.00
C THR A 614 -7.49 1.78 -0.40
N SER A 615 -7.96 2.83 -1.09
CA SER A 615 -7.87 4.21 -0.63
C SER A 615 -8.87 4.51 0.49
N ASP A 616 -8.37 5.02 1.62
CA ASP A 616 -9.14 5.42 2.80
C ASP A 616 -8.45 6.57 3.56
N SER A 617 -8.86 6.82 4.80
CA SER A 617 -8.35 7.91 5.64
C SER A 617 -7.08 7.58 6.45
N LEU A 618 -6.52 6.36 6.34
CA LEU A 618 -5.32 5.99 7.10
C LEU A 618 -4.09 6.75 6.58
N SER A 619 -3.33 7.33 7.51
CA SER A 619 -2.01 7.91 7.26
C SER A 619 -0.89 6.89 7.54
N GLY A 620 0.33 7.15 7.06
CA GLY A 620 1.49 6.27 7.30
C GLY A 620 1.52 4.94 6.54
N VAL A 621 0.40 4.47 5.97
CA VAL A 621 0.30 3.18 5.25
C VAL A 621 0.77 3.32 3.80
N ALA A 622 1.54 2.36 3.30
CA ALA A 622 2.03 2.38 1.93
C ALA A 622 0.90 2.16 0.92
N ARG A 623 0.68 3.13 0.03
CA ARG A 623 -0.38 3.04 -1.00
C ARG A 623 -0.08 1.94 -2.02
N GLN A 624 -1.14 1.21 -2.39
CA GLN A 624 -1.10 0.30 -3.52
C GLN A 624 -0.98 1.07 -4.84
N GLN A 625 -0.40 0.41 -5.84
CA GLN A 625 -0.28 0.97 -7.20
C GLN A 625 -1.62 0.93 -7.93
N ASP A 626 -1.87 1.91 -8.81
CA ASP A 626 -3.05 1.99 -9.68
C ASP A 626 -3.01 0.94 -10.79
N ASN A 627 -3.17 -0.32 -10.41
CA ASN A 627 -3.21 -1.47 -11.29
C ASN A 627 -4.61 -2.08 -11.31
N GLU A 628 -5.11 -2.42 -12.51
CA GLU A 628 -6.34 -3.19 -12.64
C GLU A 628 -6.09 -4.66 -12.29
N ILE A 629 -6.86 -5.18 -11.34
CA ILE A 629 -6.90 -6.61 -10.98
C ILE A 629 -8.32 -7.15 -11.11
N ASN A 630 -8.45 -8.45 -11.33
CA ASN A 630 -9.73 -9.15 -11.27
C ASN A 630 -9.64 -10.52 -10.58
N TYR A 631 -8.56 -10.71 -9.81
CA TYR A 631 -8.31 -11.86 -8.95
C TYR A 631 -7.35 -11.43 -7.84
N ILE A 632 -7.61 -11.87 -6.62
CA ILE A 632 -6.71 -11.68 -5.47
C ILE A 632 -6.85 -12.85 -4.49
N ARG A 633 -5.72 -13.32 -3.95
CA ARG A 633 -5.65 -14.28 -2.85
C ARG A 633 -4.56 -13.88 -1.86
N ASN A 634 -4.84 -13.99 -0.57
CA ASN A 634 -3.82 -13.96 0.47
C ASN A 634 -3.08 -15.29 0.48
N SER A 635 -2.14 -15.43 -0.46
CA SER A 635 -1.49 -16.70 -0.75
C SER A 635 -0.24 -16.93 0.08
N VAL A 636 0.40 -15.86 0.56
CA VAL A 636 1.67 -15.92 1.30
C VAL A 636 1.62 -15.03 2.54
N LYS A 637 2.07 -15.54 3.68
CA LYS A 637 2.50 -14.73 4.82
C LYS A 637 4.01 -14.69 4.81
N ALA A 638 4.60 -13.50 4.84
CA ALA A 638 6.03 -13.33 5.01
C ALA A 638 6.34 -12.91 6.45
N THR A 639 7.49 -13.35 6.97
CA THR A 639 8.07 -12.80 8.19
C THR A 639 9.42 -12.17 7.88
N VAL A 640 9.71 -11.02 8.47
CA VAL A 640 11.04 -10.42 8.49
C VAL A 640 11.49 -10.32 9.95
N ASP A 641 12.59 -10.98 10.28
CA ASP A 641 13.18 -10.85 11.60
C ASP A 641 13.69 -9.42 11.82
N ALA A 642 13.29 -8.77 12.91
CA ALA A 642 13.66 -7.38 13.17
C ALA A 642 15.16 -7.23 13.50
N PHE A 643 15.82 -8.28 13.99
CA PHE A 643 17.22 -8.27 14.39
C PHE A 643 18.16 -8.57 13.22
N ASP A 644 17.90 -9.60 12.42
CA ASP A 644 18.78 -10.01 11.33
C ASP A 644 18.23 -9.85 9.91
N GLY A 645 16.96 -9.47 9.77
CA GLY A 645 16.37 -9.18 8.47
C GLY A 645 16.11 -10.42 7.61
N THR A 646 16.18 -11.62 8.20
CA THR A 646 15.85 -12.88 7.53
C THR A 646 14.40 -12.84 7.05
N VAL A 647 14.23 -13.00 5.73
CA VAL A 647 12.91 -13.06 5.10
C VAL A 647 12.49 -14.51 4.93
N THR A 648 11.36 -14.89 5.51
CA THR A 648 10.76 -16.21 5.29
C THR A 648 9.36 -16.07 4.70
N LEU A 649 9.09 -16.77 3.61
CA LEU A 649 7.78 -16.80 2.96
C LEU A 649 7.07 -18.12 3.27
N TYR A 650 5.85 -18.07 3.78
CA TYR A 650 5.03 -19.23 4.09
C TYR A 650 3.80 -19.28 3.20
N THR A 651 3.45 -20.48 2.75
CA THR A 651 2.21 -20.70 1.99
C THR A 651 1.02 -20.61 2.95
N MET A 652 0.01 -19.80 2.60
CA MET A 652 -1.29 -19.76 3.27
C MET A 652 -2.36 -20.52 2.49
N ASP A 653 -2.43 -20.29 1.18
CA ASP A 653 -3.38 -20.97 0.30
C ASP A 653 -2.62 -21.94 -0.62
N ASP A 654 -2.49 -23.19 -0.18
CA ASP A 654 -1.90 -24.27 -0.99
C ASP A 654 -2.78 -24.66 -2.18
N GLN A 655 -4.00 -24.15 -2.31
CA GLN A 655 -4.88 -24.40 -3.46
C GLN A 655 -4.71 -23.37 -4.57
N ASP A 656 -4.19 -22.17 -4.28
CA ASP A 656 -4.01 -21.09 -5.26
C ASP A 656 -3.12 -21.52 -6.46
N PRO A 657 -3.69 -21.63 -7.67
CA PRO A 657 -2.95 -22.01 -8.89
C PRO A 657 -1.87 -20.99 -9.27
N VAL A 658 -2.07 -19.72 -8.92
CA VAL A 658 -1.10 -18.65 -9.21
C VAL A 658 0.13 -18.81 -8.34
N LEU A 659 -0.05 -19.03 -7.04
CA LEU A 659 1.06 -19.36 -6.14
C LEU A 659 1.79 -20.63 -6.57
N LYS A 660 1.06 -21.69 -6.97
CA LYS A 660 1.68 -22.92 -7.48
C LYS A 660 2.58 -22.66 -8.69
N ALA A 661 2.12 -21.83 -9.64
CA ALA A 661 2.93 -21.44 -10.79
C ALA A 661 4.21 -20.68 -10.35
N TRP A 662 4.12 -19.77 -9.39
CA TRP A 662 5.30 -19.07 -8.86
C TRP A 662 6.24 -19.97 -8.05
N LYS A 663 5.73 -20.94 -7.30
CA LYS A 663 6.53 -21.99 -6.62
C LYS A 663 7.29 -22.86 -7.64
N ASN A 664 6.74 -23.08 -8.83
CA ASN A 664 7.45 -23.76 -9.92
C ASN A 664 8.58 -22.89 -10.51
N VAL A 665 8.37 -21.58 -10.64
CA VAL A 665 9.40 -20.63 -11.12
C VAL A 665 10.54 -20.49 -10.10
N PHE A 666 10.22 -20.42 -8.81
CA PHE A 666 11.17 -20.22 -7.72
C PHE A 666 11.09 -21.34 -6.67
N PRO A 667 11.54 -22.57 -7.01
CA PRO A 667 11.44 -23.72 -6.13
C PRO A 667 12.21 -23.49 -4.82
N GLY A 668 11.56 -23.80 -3.69
CA GLY A 668 12.14 -23.67 -2.35
C GLY A 668 12.06 -22.27 -1.73
N MET A 669 11.61 -21.24 -2.47
CA MET A 669 11.49 -19.88 -1.92
C MET A 669 10.30 -19.70 -0.97
N VAL A 670 9.22 -20.46 -1.16
CA VAL A 670 8.03 -20.42 -0.31
C VAL A 670 7.90 -21.74 0.44
N LYS A 671 7.95 -21.65 1.77
CA LYS A 671 7.79 -22.78 2.69
C LYS A 671 6.34 -23.23 2.79
N PRO A 672 6.08 -24.50 3.11
CA PRO A 672 4.72 -25.00 3.36
C PRO A 672 4.12 -24.41 4.64
N SER A 673 2.79 -24.37 4.72
CA SER A 673 2.04 -23.89 5.90
C SER A 673 2.37 -24.66 7.19
N SER A 674 2.81 -25.91 7.06
CA SER A 674 3.23 -26.76 8.19
C SER A 674 4.48 -26.28 8.93
N GLU A 675 5.28 -25.39 8.33
CA GLU A 675 6.44 -24.77 8.99
C GLU A 675 6.08 -23.50 9.78
N ILE A 676 4.83 -23.05 9.72
CA ILE A 676 4.33 -21.93 10.54
C ILE A 676 4.13 -22.45 11.97
N SER A 677 4.85 -21.88 12.94
CA SER A 677 4.68 -22.21 14.37
C SER A 677 3.28 -21.83 14.86
N ASP A 678 2.82 -22.49 15.91
CA ASP A 678 1.49 -22.21 16.48
C ASP A 678 1.41 -20.79 17.05
N GLU A 679 2.49 -20.28 17.63
CA GLU A 679 2.59 -18.90 18.10
C GLU A 679 2.51 -17.91 16.92
N LEU A 680 3.31 -18.10 15.86
CA LEU A 680 3.23 -17.25 14.66
C LEU A 680 1.81 -17.23 14.05
N ARG A 681 1.17 -18.39 13.98
CA ARG A 681 -0.20 -18.50 13.45
C ARG A 681 -1.21 -17.71 14.30
N GLN A 682 -1.02 -17.64 15.62
CA GLN A 682 -1.87 -16.85 16.51
C GLN A 682 -1.78 -15.34 16.27
N HIS A 683 -0.68 -14.84 15.69
CA HIS A 683 -0.49 -13.43 15.36
C HIS A 683 -0.93 -13.07 13.94
N PHE A 684 -1.48 -14.01 13.16
CA PHE A 684 -2.02 -13.67 11.85
C PHE A 684 -3.24 -12.77 11.96
N ARG A 685 -3.24 -11.74 11.11
CA ARG A 685 -4.36 -10.85 10.84
C ARG A 685 -4.96 -11.16 9.48
N TYR A 686 -6.25 -10.89 9.31
CA TYR A 686 -6.86 -10.92 7.99
C TYR A 686 -6.49 -9.63 7.24
N PRO A 687 -5.87 -9.70 6.05
CA PRO A 687 -5.26 -8.56 5.39
C PRO A 687 -6.20 -7.38 5.15
N GLU A 688 -5.74 -6.16 5.46
CA GLU A 688 -6.54 -4.95 5.28
C GLU A 688 -6.81 -4.63 3.81
N ASP A 689 -5.80 -4.63 2.93
CA ASP A 689 -5.97 -4.22 1.53
C ASP A 689 -6.88 -5.20 0.77
N MET A 690 -6.70 -6.50 0.97
CA MET A 690 -7.60 -7.50 0.38
C MET A 690 -9.02 -7.37 0.90
N PHE A 691 -9.21 -7.10 2.19
CA PHE A 691 -10.54 -6.88 2.76
C PHE A 691 -11.19 -5.61 2.20
N LYS A 692 -10.44 -4.53 1.97
CA LYS A 692 -10.96 -3.30 1.33
C LYS A 692 -11.49 -3.59 -0.07
N VAL A 693 -10.75 -4.36 -0.88
CA VAL A 693 -11.19 -4.81 -2.21
C VAL A 693 -12.45 -5.69 -2.13
N GLN A 694 -12.45 -6.67 -1.22
CA GLN A 694 -13.58 -7.58 -1.01
C GLN A 694 -14.84 -6.84 -0.57
N ARG A 695 -14.70 -5.92 0.39
CA ARG A 695 -15.76 -5.05 0.90
C ARG A 695 -16.34 -4.18 -0.21
N GLU A 696 -15.48 -3.56 -1.03
CA GLU A 696 -15.93 -2.74 -2.17
C GLU A 696 -16.74 -3.59 -3.16
N LEU A 697 -16.29 -4.80 -3.48
CA LEU A 697 -17.03 -5.70 -4.36
C LEU A 697 -18.34 -6.19 -3.74
N LEU A 698 -18.36 -6.49 -2.44
CA LEU A 698 -19.57 -6.91 -1.73
C LEU A 698 -20.70 -5.89 -1.82
N THR A 699 -20.39 -4.60 -2.02
CA THR A 699 -21.43 -3.59 -2.23
C THR A 699 -22.36 -3.89 -3.41
N LYS A 700 -21.87 -4.61 -4.42
CA LYS A 700 -22.64 -5.04 -5.60
C LYS A 700 -22.91 -6.55 -5.59
N TYR A 701 -21.91 -7.34 -5.25
CA TYR A 701 -21.91 -8.80 -5.42
C TYR A 701 -22.56 -9.57 -4.26
N HIS A 702 -23.15 -8.91 -3.27
CA HIS A 702 -24.09 -9.54 -2.35
C HIS A 702 -25.43 -9.90 -3.02
N VAL A 703 -25.76 -9.27 -4.15
CA VAL A 703 -26.98 -9.54 -4.93
C VAL A 703 -26.82 -10.83 -5.72
N GLU A 704 -27.74 -11.79 -5.54
CA GLU A 704 -27.66 -13.11 -6.20
C GLU A 704 -28.45 -13.20 -7.51
N ASN A 705 -29.46 -12.37 -7.69
CA ASN A 705 -30.30 -12.37 -8.88
C ASN A 705 -29.77 -11.40 -9.95
N PRO A 706 -29.57 -11.84 -11.21
CA PRO A 706 -28.97 -10.99 -12.24
C PRO A 706 -29.89 -9.85 -12.70
N GLN A 707 -31.22 -10.03 -12.64
CA GLN A 707 -32.16 -8.97 -12.97
C GLN A 707 -32.19 -7.86 -11.91
N GLU A 708 -32.10 -8.25 -10.64
CA GLU A 708 -31.93 -7.32 -9.53
C GLU A 708 -30.60 -6.57 -9.63
N PHE A 709 -29.51 -7.29 -9.91
CA PHE A 709 -28.18 -6.70 -10.13
C PHE A 709 -28.20 -5.67 -11.26
N TYR A 710 -28.86 -5.95 -12.38
CA TYR A 710 -29.01 -5.01 -13.50
C TYR A 710 -29.74 -3.72 -13.09
N SER A 711 -30.70 -3.81 -12.17
CA SER A 711 -31.47 -2.65 -11.69
C SER A 711 -30.72 -1.73 -10.72
N THR A 712 -29.62 -2.22 -10.14
CA THR A 712 -28.75 -1.53 -9.16
C THR A 712 -29.45 -1.02 -7.89
N GLN A 713 -30.70 -1.42 -7.62
CA GLN A 713 -31.54 -0.81 -6.57
C GLN A 713 -31.12 -1.19 -5.15
N THR A 714 -30.53 -2.38 -4.98
CA THR A 714 -30.17 -2.95 -3.68
C THR A 714 -28.69 -2.86 -3.37
N PHE A 715 -27.91 -2.19 -4.23
CA PHE A 715 -26.48 -1.99 -4.00
C PHE A 715 -26.21 -1.19 -2.72
N TRP A 716 -25.11 -1.53 -2.08
CA TRP A 716 -24.59 -0.82 -0.91
C TRP A 716 -23.50 0.17 -1.33
N ASN A 717 -22.90 0.81 -0.33
CA ASN A 717 -21.78 1.73 -0.44
C ASN A 717 -20.92 1.61 0.83
N VAL A 718 -19.61 1.83 0.68
CA VAL A 718 -18.72 2.01 1.83
C VAL A 718 -18.88 3.46 2.32
N PRO A 719 -19.23 3.71 3.60
CA PRO A 719 -19.42 5.06 4.09
C PRO A 719 -18.11 5.87 4.06
N GLN A 720 -18.27 7.18 3.89
CA GLN A 720 -17.24 8.18 4.18
C GLN A 720 -16.75 8.05 5.63
N ASP A 721 -15.47 8.34 5.90
CA ASP A 721 -14.96 8.40 7.28
C ASP A 721 -15.50 9.66 7.97
N PRO A 722 -16.44 9.54 8.92
CA PRO A 722 -17.08 10.70 9.50
C PRO A 722 -16.18 11.50 10.45
N THR A 723 -14.99 10.98 10.78
CA THR A 723 -14.01 11.65 11.65
C THR A 723 -13.12 12.63 10.89
N GLN A 724 -13.12 12.56 9.55
CA GLN A 724 -12.31 13.40 8.68
C GLN A 724 -13.06 14.66 8.21
N GLU A 725 -12.30 15.70 7.86
CA GLU A 725 -12.87 16.90 7.26
C GLU A 725 -13.57 16.56 5.93
N GLY A 726 -14.82 17.02 5.78
CA GLY A 726 -15.66 16.70 4.60
C GLY A 726 -16.31 15.32 4.61
N GLY A 727 -15.98 14.45 5.57
CA GLY A 727 -16.53 13.09 5.69
C GLY A 727 -18.00 13.02 6.14
N LEU A 728 -18.57 14.16 6.57
CA LEU A 728 -20.00 14.26 6.91
C LEU A 728 -20.91 14.45 5.68
N ASP A 729 -20.36 14.81 4.52
CA ASP A 729 -21.12 14.89 3.27
C ASP A 729 -21.15 13.52 2.58
N PRO A 730 -22.31 12.84 2.50
CA PRO A 730 -22.40 11.53 1.87
C PRO A 730 -22.20 11.54 0.36
N ASN A 731 -22.18 12.72 -0.27
CA ASN A 731 -21.99 12.88 -1.71
C ASN A 731 -20.60 13.44 -2.05
N SER A 732 -19.73 13.66 -1.06
CA SER A 732 -18.36 14.08 -1.32
C SER A 732 -17.51 12.90 -1.80
N ASP A 733 -16.43 13.21 -2.51
CA ASP A 733 -15.35 12.26 -2.82
C ASP A 733 -14.36 12.17 -1.63
N GLY A 734 -14.84 12.31 -0.40
CA GLY A 734 -14.02 12.19 0.80
C GLY A 734 -13.41 10.79 0.97
N ALA A 735 -12.50 10.67 1.93
CA ALA A 735 -11.88 9.39 2.25
C ALA A 735 -12.89 8.40 2.85
N LYS A 736 -12.92 7.17 2.33
CA LYS A 736 -13.75 6.09 2.87
C LYS A 736 -13.32 5.72 4.29
N GLN A 737 -14.26 5.27 5.11
CA GLN A 737 -13.93 4.76 6.44
C GLN A 737 -13.07 3.49 6.34
N PRO A 738 -11.88 3.46 6.97
CA PRO A 738 -11.04 2.28 6.99
C PRO A 738 -11.72 1.16 7.77
N PRO A 739 -11.49 -0.10 7.38
CA PRO A 739 -11.84 -1.21 8.24
C PRO A 739 -10.97 -1.17 9.51
N TYR A 740 -11.43 -1.75 10.60
CA TYR A 740 -10.69 -1.74 11.86
C TYR A 740 -10.76 -3.08 12.58
N TYR A 741 -9.63 -3.47 13.19
CA TYR A 741 -9.52 -4.66 14.01
C TYR A 741 -10.15 -4.46 15.38
N VAL A 742 -10.90 -5.46 15.82
CA VAL A 742 -11.51 -5.53 17.15
C VAL A 742 -11.36 -6.93 17.72
N TYR A 743 -11.29 -7.02 19.05
CA TYR A 743 -11.53 -8.27 19.77
C TYR A 743 -12.94 -8.18 20.33
N ALA A 744 -13.89 -8.89 19.73
CA ALA A 744 -15.31 -8.74 20.05
C ALA A 744 -16.07 -10.03 19.78
N GLN A 745 -17.28 -10.15 20.33
CA GLN A 745 -18.16 -11.28 20.10
C GLN A 745 -19.30 -10.86 19.18
N SER A 746 -19.26 -11.33 17.95
CA SER A 746 -20.31 -11.12 16.95
C SER A 746 -21.52 -12.03 17.23
N PRO A 747 -22.74 -11.63 16.82
CA PRO A 747 -23.93 -12.47 16.95
C PRO A 747 -23.72 -13.87 16.38
N GLY A 748 -24.05 -14.89 17.16
CA GLY A 748 -23.87 -16.30 16.78
C GLY A 748 -22.52 -16.91 17.15
N GLN A 749 -21.56 -16.12 17.63
CA GLN A 749 -20.30 -16.63 18.18
C GLN A 749 -20.44 -16.98 19.67
N GLU A 750 -19.73 -18.02 20.11
CA GLU A 750 -19.74 -18.46 21.53
C GLU A 750 -18.71 -17.72 22.41
N GLN A 751 -17.66 -17.16 21.80
CA GLN A 751 -16.55 -16.49 22.45
C GLN A 751 -16.10 -15.29 21.59
N PRO A 752 -15.47 -14.26 22.19
CA PRO A 752 -14.88 -13.17 21.42
C PRO A 752 -13.74 -13.68 20.54
N ASN A 753 -13.66 -13.16 19.32
CA ASN A 753 -12.58 -13.43 18.39
C ASN A 753 -11.93 -12.14 17.92
N PHE A 754 -10.69 -12.25 17.44
CA PHE A 754 -10.03 -11.12 16.79
C PHE A 754 -10.44 -11.07 15.32
N GLN A 755 -10.96 -9.92 14.89
CA GLN A 755 -11.64 -9.81 13.61
C GLN A 755 -11.50 -8.42 13.01
N LEU A 756 -11.50 -8.34 11.68
CA LEU A 756 -11.51 -7.10 10.92
C LEU A 756 -12.94 -6.78 10.50
N THR A 757 -13.40 -5.56 10.74
CA THR A 757 -14.82 -5.22 10.60
C THR A 757 -15.05 -3.95 9.78
N SER A 758 -16.24 -3.83 9.19
CA SER A 758 -16.68 -2.62 8.49
C SER A 758 -18.20 -2.50 8.39
N ALA A 759 -18.71 -1.27 8.50
CA ALA A 759 -20.09 -0.91 8.22
C ALA A 759 -20.31 -0.59 6.73
N LEU A 760 -21.49 -0.92 6.20
CA LEU A 760 -21.93 -0.60 4.85
C LEU A 760 -23.29 0.11 4.89
N THR A 761 -23.51 1.07 4.01
CA THR A 761 -24.79 1.79 3.85
C THR A 761 -25.44 1.47 2.51
N PRO A 762 -26.74 1.69 2.29
CA PRO A 762 -27.31 1.59 0.95
C PRO A 762 -26.70 2.65 0.02
N LEU A 763 -26.67 2.38 -1.28
CA LEU A 763 -26.19 3.33 -2.28
C LEU A 763 -26.93 4.68 -2.14
N ALA A 764 -26.16 5.76 -2.02
CA ALA A 764 -26.66 7.14 -1.82
C ALA A 764 -27.60 7.31 -0.61
N ARG A 765 -27.42 6.52 0.46
CA ARG A 765 -28.14 6.63 1.74
C ARG A 765 -27.14 6.47 2.90
N GLN A 766 -27.53 6.95 4.08
CA GLN A 766 -26.65 7.00 5.26
C GLN A 766 -27.11 6.11 6.43
N TYR A 767 -28.17 5.33 6.26
CA TYR A 767 -28.57 4.32 7.24
C TYR A 767 -27.68 3.08 7.10
N LEU A 768 -27.54 2.29 8.16
CA LEU A 768 -26.79 1.05 8.12
C LEU A 768 -27.55 0.00 7.30
N ALA A 769 -26.92 -0.58 6.28
CA ALA A 769 -27.47 -1.68 5.47
C ALA A 769 -26.89 -3.03 5.87
N ALA A 770 -25.60 -3.06 6.19
CA ALA A 770 -24.93 -4.26 6.60
C ALA A 770 -23.72 -3.95 7.49
N TRP A 771 -23.33 -4.97 8.25
CA TRP A 771 -22.07 -4.98 8.98
C TRP A 771 -21.31 -6.25 8.61
N VAL A 772 -20.07 -6.09 8.16
CA VAL A 772 -19.21 -7.16 7.66
C VAL A 772 -18.10 -7.40 8.67
N THR A 773 -17.85 -8.66 8.99
CA THR A 773 -16.72 -9.10 9.82
C THR A 773 -15.99 -10.26 9.15
N VAL A 774 -14.68 -10.32 9.33
CA VAL A 774 -13.86 -11.47 8.94
C VAL A 774 -12.89 -11.84 10.05
N SER A 775 -12.89 -13.12 10.42
CA SER A 775 -12.06 -13.60 11.54
C SER A 775 -10.58 -13.65 11.17
N SER A 776 -9.75 -13.29 12.14
CA SER A 776 -8.28 -13.45 12.11
C SER A 776 -7.81 -14.59 13.02
N ASP A 777 -8.70 -15.23 13.79
CA ASP A 777 -8.31 -16.31 14.69
C ASP A 777 -8.03 -17.63 13.93
N PRO A 778 -7.00 -18.40 14.32
CA PRO A 778 -6.56 -19.57 13.55
C PRO A 778 -7.63 -20.62 13.25
N GLY A 779 -8.58 -20.81 14.18
CA GLY A 779 -9.62 -21.85 14.06
C GLY A 779 -10.68 -21.56 13.00
N ASN A 780 -10.88 -20.29 12.64
CA ASN A 780 -11.88 -19.82 11.69
C ASN A 780 -11.33 -18.69 10.80
N TYR A 781 -10.02 -18.71 10.53
CA TYR A 781 -9.32 -17.64 9.82
C TYR A 781 -9.93 -17.43 8.42
N GLY A 782 -10.31 -16.20 8.11
CA GLY A 782 -10.90 -15.84 6.83
C GLY A 782 -12.41 -16.12 6.72
N ASP A 783 -13.05 -16.68 7.75
CA ASP A 783 -14.51 -16.81 7.76
C ASP A 783 -15.16 -15.42 7.81
N MET A 784 -15.86 -15.09 6.72
CA MET A 784 -16.50 -13.80 6.52
C MET A 784 -18.01 -13.88 6.76
N HIS A 785 -18.50 -13.06 7.68
CA HIS A 785 -19.91 -12.97 8.04
C HIS A 785 -20.46 -11.57 7.77
N VAL A 786 -21.70 -11.52 7.29
CA VAL A 786 -22.42 -10.28 6.99
C VAL A 786 -23.75 -10.29 7.75
N LEU A 787 -23.91 -9.35 8.65
CA LEU A 787 -25.20 -9.04 9.26
C LEU A 787 -25.98 -8.12 8.32
N ARG A 788 -27.09 -8.60 7.76
CA ARG A 788 -27.93 -7.86 6.81
C ARG A 788 -29.11 -7.23 7.54
N LEU A 789 -29.26 -5.92 7.43
CA LEU A 789 -30.37 -5.20 8.05
C LEU A 789 -31.61 -5.18 7.13
N PRO A 790 -32.84 -5.03 7.70
CA PRO A 790 -34.07 -4.95 6.91
C PRO A 790 -34.07 -3.75 5.95
N THR A 791 -34.43 -3.99 4.69
CA THR A 791 -34.54 -2.96 3.65
C THR A 791 -35.98 -2.46 3.45
N ASP A 792 -36.95 -3.03 4.17
CA ASP A 792 -38.39 -2.72 4.07
C ASP A 792 -38.80 -1.47 4.86
N GLY A 793 -37.87 -0.86 5.59
CA GLY A 793 -38.09 0.33 6.41
C GLY A 793 -38.79 0.06 7.74
N SER A 794 -38.97 -1.21 8.13
CA SER A 794 -39.53 -1.57 9.44
C SER A 794 -38.67 -1.09 10.60
N ILE A 795 -37.35 -1.12 10.44
CA ILE A 795 -36.35 -0.63 11.38
C ILE A 795 -35.25 0.07 10.57
N GLN A 796 -34.98 1.34 10.87
CA GLN A 796 -33.88 2.10 10.27
C GLN A 796 -32.86 2.42 11.36
N LEU A 797 -31.65 1.87 11.22
CA LEU A 797 -30.53 2.18 12.09
C LEU A 797 -29.63 3.20 11.43
N ASP A 798 -29.20 4.18 12.21
CA ASP A 798 -28.26 5.21 11.77
C ASP A 798 -26.94 4.55 11.35
N GLY A 799 -26.37 4.96 10.22
CA GLY A 799 -25.00 4.59 9.83
C GLY A 799 -23.96 5.55 10.42
N PRO A 800 -22.65 5.29 10.21
CA PRO A 800 -21.56 6.04 10.83
C PRO A 800 -21.68 7.57 10.72
N VAL A 801 -21.96 8.08 9.51
CA VAL A 801 -22.10 9.53 9.27
C VAL A 801 -23.30 10.14 10.02
N GLN A 802 -24.41 9.42 10.15
CA GLN A 802 -25.57 9.92 10.90
C GLN A 802 -25.29 9.93 12.41
N VAL A 803 -24.66 8.88 12.93
CA VAL A 803 -24.25 8.82 14.33
C VAL A 803 -23.29 9.95 14.67
N GLN A 804 -22.30 10.22 13.80
CA GLN A 804 -21.39 11.34 14.00
C GLN A 804 -22.11 12.69 14.05
N ASN A 805 -23.05 12.93 13.13
CA ASN A 805 -23.86 14.15 13.15
C ASN A 805 -24.67 14.26 14.46
N ARG A 806 -25.16 13.14 14.99
CA ARG A 806 -25.89 13.11 16.26
C ARG A 806 -24.99 13.35 17.46
N PHE A 807 -23.77 12.81 17.47
CA PHE A 807 -22.75 13.17 18.46
C PHE A 807 -22.43 14.66 18.42
N GLN A 808 -22.14 15.21 17.23
CA GLN A 808 -21.78 16.62 17.06
C GLN A 808 -22.92 17.60 17.36
N SER A 809 -24.18 17.17 17.25
CA SER A 809 -25.38 17.97 17.56
C SER A 809 -25.93 17.72 18.97
N SER A 810 -25.37 16.76 19.72
CA SER A 810 -25.77 16.49 21.09
C SER A 810 -25.56 17.74 21.97
N PRO A 811 -26.56 18.18 22.77
CA PRO A 811 -26.40 19.35 23.63
C PRO A 811 -25.24 19.23 24.62
N ARG A 812 -25.02 18.03 25.18
CA ARG A 812 -23.91 17.77 26.12
C ARG A 812 -22.56 17.95 25.44
N PHE A 813 -22.37 17.33 24.29
CA PHE A 813 -21.13 17.47 23.52
C PHE A 813 -20.93 18.90 23.02
N THR A 814 -21.99 19.59 22.57
CA THR A 814 -21.87 20.97 22.06
C THR A 814 -21.42 21.96 23.14
N GLN A 815 -21.90 21.78 24.37
CA GLN A 815 -21.47 22.57 25.53
C GLN A 815 -19.99 22.30 25.85
N ASP A 816 -19.62 21.02 26.00
CA ASP A 816 -18.26 20.62 26.35
C ASP A 816 -17.25 20.85 25.21
N ARG A 817 -17.67 20.81 23.95
CA ARG A 817 -16.80 21.09 22.78
C ARG A 817 -16.20 22.49 22.85
N THR A 818 -16.94 23.47 23.39
CA THR A 818 -16.43 24.83 23.57
C THR A 818 -15.42 24.91 24.74
N LEU A 819 -15.54 24.02 25.73
CA LEU A 819 -14.62 23.93 26.86
C LEU A 819 -13.36 23.15 26.48
N LEU A 820 -13.52 22.02 25.80
CA LEU A 820 -12.46 21.12 25.33
C LEU A 820 -11.70 21.68 24.12
N GLY A 821 -12.37 22.45 23.26
CA GLY A 821 -11.83 23.03 22.05
C GLY A 821 -11.79 24.54 22.12
N ASN A 822 -10.59 25.11 22.07
CA ASN A 822 -10.35 26.55 22.03
C ASN A 822 -9.12 26.85 21.15
N ASP A 823 -8.72 28.12 21.03
CA ASP A 823 -7.58 28.50 20.20
C ASP A 823 -6.24 27.86 20.61
N SER A 824 -6.17 27.27 21.81
CA SER A 824 -4.99 26.62 22.38
C SER A 824 -5.09 25.08 22.44
N VAL A 825 -6.23 24.45 22.11
CA VAL A 825 -6.43 22.98 22.18
C VAL A 825 -7.13 22.47 20.92
N ASN A 826 -6.55 21.45 20.30
CA ASN A 826 -7.15 20.69 19.21
C ASN A 826 -7.93 19.51 19.80
N ILE A 827 -9.19 19.37 19.36
CA ILE A 827 -9.97 18.15 19.53
C ILE A 827 -9.63 17.23 18.35
N ILE A 828 -9.29 15.99 18.67
CA ILE A 828 -9.01 14.94 17.69
C ILE A 828 -10.03 13.83 17.91
N TYR A 829 -10.81 13.56 16.87
CA TYR A 829 -11.77 12.45 16.86
C TYR A 829 -11.00 11.16 16.57
N GLY A 830 -11.08 10.19 17.47
CA GLY A 830 -10.62 8.83 17.18
C GLY A 830 -11.65 8.09 16.31
N ASN A 831 -11.29 6.89 15.89
CA ASN A 831 -12.10 6.13 14.95
C ASN A 831 -13.47 5.72 15.55
N LEU A 832 -14.54 5.95 14.80
CA LEU A 832 -15.91 5.56 15.18
C LEU A 832 -16.13 4.04 15.01
N LEU A 833 -16.16 3.30 16.12
CA LEU A 833 -16.41 1.86 16.16
C LEU A 833 -17.91 1.56 16.08
N THR A 834 -18.29 0.58 15.26
CA THR A 834 -19.66 0.06 15.11
C THR A 834 -19.69 -1.40 15.55
N LEU A 835 -20.27 -1.67 16.72
CA LEU A 835 -20.17 -2.97 17.39
C LEU A 835 -21.57 -3.59 17.59
N PRO A 836 -21.81 -4.84 17.15
CA PRO A 836 -23.06 -5.51 17.42
C PRO A 836 -23.15 -5.90 18.90
N VAL A 837 -24.13 -5.34 19.63
CA VAL A 837 -24.34 -5.57 21.07
C VAL A 837 -25.83 -5.66 21.35
N ALA A 838 -26.24 -6.60 22.21
CA ALA A 838 -27.63 -6.77 22.67
C ALA A 838 -28.71 -6.79 21.55
N GLY A 839 -28.37 -7.34 20.38
CA GLY A 839 -29.28 -7.40 19.23
C GLY A 839 -29.45 -6.08 18.46
N GLY A 840 -28.72 -5.04 18.82
CA GLY A 840 -28.59 -3.75 18.11
C GLY A 840 -27.13 -3.44 17.72
N PHE A 841 -26.81 -2.16 17.54
CA PHE A 841 -25.45 -1.68 17.32
C PHE A 841 -25.09 -0.57 18.32
N LEU A 842 -23.98 -0.78 19.00
CA LEU A 842 -23.32 0.18 19.87
C LEU A 842 -22.25 0.91 19.06
N TYR A 843 -22.34 2.24 19.03
CA TYR A 843 -21.33 3.10 18.44
C TYR A 843 -20.45 3.70 19.52
N VAL A 844 -19.13 3.63 19.36
CA VAL A 844 -18.17 4.16 20.34
C VAL A 844 -17.12 5.00 19.62
N GLU A 845 -16.91 6.23 20.10
CA GLU A 845 -15.90 7.15 19.56
C GLU A 845 -15.08 7.77 20.71
N PRO A 846 -13.78 7.48 20.79
CA PRO A 846 -12.89 8.17 21.73
C PRO A 846 -12.56 9.58 21.21
N ILE A 847 -12.59 10.56 22.10
CA ILE A 847 -12.23 11.96 21.81
C ILE A 847 -10.93 12.29 22.54
N TYR A 848 -9.93 12.68 21.76
CA TYR A 848 -8.63 13.11 22.26
C TYR A 848 -8.51 14.63 22.26
N ILE A 849 -7.71 15.16 23.17
CA ILE A 849 -7.30 16.56 23.20
C ILE A 849 -5.79 16.65 23.07
N GLN A 850 -5.32 17.68 22.38
CA GLN A 850 -3.91 18.00 22.24
C GLN A 850 -3.74 19.51 22.24
N GLN A 851 -2.89 20.05 23.12
CA GLN A 851 -2.60 21.49 23.12
C GLN A 851 -1.95 21.91 21.79
N ARG A 852 -2.18 23.13 21.30
CA ARG A 852 -1.56 23.66 20.07
C ARG A 852 -0.14 24.17 20.33
N ASN A 853 0.73 23.31 20.84
CA ASN A 853 2.15 23.58 21.00
C ASN A 853 2.97 22.43 20.40
N ALA A 854 4.23 22.69 20.05
CA ALA A 854 5.06 21.73 19.32
C ALA A 854 5.51 20.51 20.15
N GLN A 855 5.14 20.42 21.42
CA GLN A 855 5.58 19.37 22.36
C GLN A 855 4.40 18.65 23.03
N SER A 856 3.18 18.93 22.62
CA SER A 856 1.97 18.27 23.10
C SER A 856 1.71 17.01 22.30
N TYR A 857 0.94 16.11 22.89
CA TYR A 857 0.61 14.81 22.32
C TYR A 857 -0.81 14.44 22.74
N PRO A 858 -1.54 13.64 21.93
CA PRO A 858 -2.94 13.33 22.20
C PRO A 858 -3.17 12.62 23.54
N GLN A 859 -4.18 13.09 24.28
CA GLN A 859 -4.65 12.52 25.55
C GLN A 859 -6.13 12.20 25.42
N LEU A 860 -6.59 11.04 25.90
CA LEU A 860 -8.01 10.70 25.86
C LEU A 860 -8.76 11.59 26.85
N ALA A 861 -9.75 12.33 26.35
CA ALA A 861 -10.52 13.26 27.17
C ALA A 861 -11.92 12.73 27.48
N ARG A 862 -12.58 12.17 26.47
CA ARG A 862 -13.99 11.74 26.56
C ARG A 862 -14.25 10.52 25.68
N VAL A 863 -15.34 9.83 25.98
CA VAL A 863 -15.87 8.73 25.18
C VAL A 863 -17.33 9.05 24.84
N LEU A 864 -17.65 9.02 23.55
CA LEU A 864 -19.02 9.12 23.03
C LEU A 864 -19.55 7.72 22.79
N VAL A 865 -20.76 7.46 23.25
CA VAL A 865 -21.45 6.19 23.05
C VAL A 865 -22.84 6.44 22.49
N SER A 866 -23.27 5.72 21.46
CA SER A 866 -24.65 5.76 20.98
C SER A 866 -25.23 4.36 20.85
N PHE A 867 -26.49 4.22 21.27
CA PHE A 867 -27.32 3.05 21.02
C PHE A 867 -28.75 3.50 20.76
N GLY A 868 -29.26 3.23 19.56
CA GLY A 868 -30.57 3.73 19.13
C GLY A 868 -30.64 5.26 19.19
N ASP A 869 -31.61 5.81 19.91
CA ASP A 869 -31.82 7.25 20.06
C ASP A 869 -31.01 7.88 21.22
N LYS A 870 -30.31 7.08 22.03
CA LYS A 870 -29.60 7.55 23.21
C LYS A 870 -28.12 7.83 22.92
N ILE A 871 -27.59 8.83 23.61
CA ILE A 871 -26.19 9.26 23.53
C ILE A 871 -25.64 9.41 24.95
N GLY A 872 -24.55 8.70 25.22
CA GLY A 872 -23.70 8.86 26.39
C GLY A 872 -22.46 9.66 26.02
N PHE A 873 -22.02 10.51 26.95
CA PHE A 873 -20.82 11.30 26.80
C PHE A 873 -20.21 11.51 28.19
N ASP A 874 -19.04 10.93 28.41
CA ASP A 874 -18.40 10.88 29.72
C ASP A 874 -16.87 10.81 29.59
N SER A 875 -16.12 10.97 30.69
CA SER A 875 -14.66 10.79 30.69
C SER A 875 -14.25 9.32 30.69
N THR A 876 -15.19 8.41 30.98
CA THR A 876 -14.99 6.95 30.95
C THR A 876 -16.00 6.26 30.05
N LEU A 877 -15.63 5.09 29.52
CA LEU A 877 -16.59 4.23 28.81
C LEU A 877 -17.71 3.76 29.76
N ASN A 878 -17.37 3.44 31.01
CA ASN A 878 -18.32 3.01 32.05
C ASN A 878 -19.43 4.07 32.25
N GLY A 879 -19.04 5.33 32.49
CA GLY A 879 -19.99 6.43 32.68
C GLY A 879 -20.81 6.71 31.41
N ALA A 880 -20.20 6.62 30.22
CA ALA A 880 -20.92 6.80 28.97
C ALA A 880 -21.97 5.69 28.74
N LEU A 881 -21.66 4.44 29.08
CA LEU A 881 -22.59 3.32 29.04
C LEU A 881 -23.73 3.48 30.05
N ASP A 882 -23.44 3.91 31.28
CA ASP A 882 -24.45 4.19 32.30
C ASP A 882 -25.45 5.26 31.84
N GLN A 883 -24.97 6.29 31.14
CA GLN A 883 -25.84 7.33 30.57
C GLN A 883 -26.78 6.79 29.48
N VAL A 884 -26.37 5.76 28.73
CA VAL A 884 -27.16 5.16 27.63
C VAL A 884 -28.12 4.09 28.14
N PHE A 885 -27.63 3.16 28.97
CA PHE A 885 -28.38 1.97 29.36
C PHE A 885 -28.91 2.02 30.80
N GLY A 886 -28.46 2.97 31.62
CA GLY A 886 -28.85 3.13 33.02
C GLY A 886 -27.73 2.73 33.98
N GLU A 887 -27.85 3.14 35.24
CA GLU A 887 -26.84 2.96 36.28
C GLU A 887 -26.43 1.48 36.48
N GLY A 888 -25.13 1.25 36.62
CA GLY A 888 -24.50 -0.07 36.80
C GLY A 888 -24.22 -0.82 35.50
N THR A 889 -24.66 -0.33 34.35
CA THR A 889 -24.38 -0.96 33.05
C THR A 889 -22.95 -0.76 32.58
N GLY A 890 -22.30 0.30 33.06
CA GLY A 890 -20.90 0.57 32.86
C GLY A 890 -19.97 -0.45 33.52
N GLU A 891 -20.42 -1.24 34.49
CA GLU A 891 -19.58 -2.25 35.17
C GLU A 891 -19.05 -3.35 34.23
N ALA A 892 -19.72 -3.57 33.09
CA ALA A 892 -19.25 -4.51 32.07
C ALA A 892 -18.04 -3.98 31.26
N ALA A 893 -17.77 -2.68 31.29
CA ALA A 893 -16.63 -2.08 30.59
C ALA A 893 -15.38 -2.02 31.48
N THR A 894 -14.22 -2.12 30.85
CA THR A 894 -12.94 -1.92 31.52
C THR A 894 -12.76 -0.43 31.86
N GLY A 895 -12.65 -0.14 33.16
CA GLY A 895 -12.39 1.21 33.65
C GLY A 895 -10.91 1.62 33.52
N PRO A 896 -10.57 2.89 33.83
CA PRO A 896 -9.18 3.30 33.97
C PRO A 896 -8.45 2.41 35.00
N ALA A 897 -7.15 2.23 34.82
CA ALA A 897 -6.36 1.46 35.77
C ALA A 897 -6.51 2.05 37.18
N GLN A 898 -7.09 1.28 38.09
CA GLN A 898 -7.09 1.63 39.51
C GLN A 898 -5.64 1.57 39.98
N GLY A 899 -5.14 2.67 40.53
CA GLY A 899 -3.80 2.75 41.09
C GLY A 899 -3.59 1.71 42.18
N SER A 900 -3.13 0.52 41.80
CA SER A 900 -2.54 -0.42 42.74
C SER A 900 -1.15 0.11 43.09
N PRO A 901 -0.81 0.27 44.37
CA PRO A 901 0.56 0.56 44.76
C PRO A 901 1.42 -0.60 44.27
N ASP A 902 2.44 -0.26 43.48
CA ASP A 902 3.48 -1.18 43.07
C ASP A 902 4.15 -1.77 44.32
N ASN A 903 3.76 -2.99 44.70
CA ASN A 903 4.49 -3.84 45.65
C ASN A 903 5.50 -4.69 44.87
N GLY A 904 6.31 -4.04 44.03
CA GLY A 904 7.57 -4.55 43.51
C GLY A 904 8.68 -4.19 44.48
N ASN A 905 9.13 -5.18 45.25
CA ASN A 905 10.23 -5.06 46.19
C ASN A 905 11.57 -5.00 45.41
N ASP A 906 11.94 -3.81 44.93
CA ASP A 906 13.31 -3.53 44.48
C ASP A 906 13.92 -2.45 45.37
N THR A 907 14.72 -2.92 46.33
CA THR A 907 15.72 -2.11 47.01
C THR A 907 16.78 -1.69 46.01
N ASP A 908 16.71 -0.45 45.52
CA ASP A 908 17.92 0.36 45.45
C ASP A 908 17.62 1.84 45.70
N THR A 909 18.34 2.36 46.68
CA THR A 909 18.18 3.67 47.30
C THR A 909 18.70 4.82 46.41
N SER A 910 17.79 5.71 46.02
CA SER A 910 18.07 7.16 46.01
C SER A 910 16.77 7.98 45.95
N SER A 911 16.19 8.25 47.11
CA SER A 911 15.19 9.32 47.27
C SER A 911 15.91 10.66 47.46
N PRO A 912 15.43 11.77 46.87
CA PRO A 912 15.89 13.10 47.20
C PRO A 912 15.42 13.45 48.62
N THR A 913 16.36 13.72 49.50
CA THR A 913 16.13 14.20 50.87
C THR A 913 15.30 15.48 50.90
N SER A 914 14.18 15.43 51.63
CA SER A 914 13.50 16.59 52.20
C SER A 914 14.43 17.35 53.16
N PRO A 915 14.34 18.68 53.30
CA PRO A 915 15.14 19.42 54.28
C PRO A 915 14.60 19.22 55.71
N PRO A 916 15.46 19.32 56.76
CA PRO A 916 15.10 19.02 58.14
C PRO A 916 14.40 20.19 58.87
N PRO A 917 13.80 19.94 60.06
CA PRO A 917 13.05 20.93 60.83
C PRO A 917 13.99 21.89 61.58
N ASP A 918 13.66 23.18 61.58
CA ASP A 918 14.43 24.21 62.29
C ASP A 918 13.79 24.57 63.64
N THR A 919 14.60 24.52 64.69
CA THR A 919 14.31 25.02 66.03
C THR A 919 15.30 26.14 66.36
N GLY A 920 14.78 27.34 66.60
CA GLY A 920 15.32 28.25 67.62
C GLY A 920 16.24 29.38 67.17
N ASN A 921 15.69 30.59 67.31
CA ASN A 921 16.32 31.83 67.80
C ASN A 921 17.51 32.50 67.07
N GLN A 922 17.21 33.78 66.76
CA GLN A 922 18.03 34.99 66.88
C GLN A 922 18.93 35.45 65.71
N GLN A 923 18.62 36.70 65.36
CA GLN A 923 19.47 37.82 64.95
C GLN A 923 19.69 38.09 63.45
N ALA A 924 19.11 39.23 63.07
CA ALA A 924 19.29 39.95 61.82
C ALA A 924 20.74 40.40 61.59
N PRO A 925 21.10 40.59 60.31
CA PRO A 925 21.90 41.71 59.89
C PRO A 925 21.07 42.70 59.07
N ASP A 926 21.17 43.94 59.52
CA ASP A 926 20.78 45.19 58.86
C ASP A 926 21.42 45.32 57.46
N ASN A 927 20.61 45.76 56.47
CA ASN A 927 21.06 46.59 55.35
C ASN A 927 19.84 47.16 54.57
N GLY A 928 19.36 48.30 55.05
CA GLY A 928 19.10 49.52 54.26
C GLY A 928 18.37 49.45 52.91
N GLY A 929 17.10 49.85 52.91
CA GLY A 929 16.37 50.37 51.75
C GLY A 929 14.93 50.68 52.15
N GLY A 930 14.57 51.97 52.28
CA GLY A 930 13.32 52.43 52.90
C GLY A 930 12.05 51.81 52.31
N GLY A 931 11.44 50.89 53.06
CA GLY A 931 10.12 50.33 52.76
C GLY A 931 9.02 51.25 53.26
N ASN A 932 8.06 51.55 52.39
CA ASN A 932 6.92 52.39 52.70
C ASN A 932 5.97 51.60 53.60
N ALA A 933 5.95 51.87 54.92
CA ALA A 933 5.19 51.10 55.92
C ALA A 933 3.68 51.00 55.60
N GLU A 934 3.16 51.93 54.80
CA GLU A 934 1.78 51.93 54.32
C GLU A 934 1.54 50.86 53.24
N LEU A 935 2.54 50.55 52.41
CA LEU A 935 2.47 49.52 51.37
C LEU A 935 2.47 48.11 51.99
N ASP A 936 3.32 47.88 53.00
CA ASP A 936 3.36 46.62 53.75
C ASP A 936 2.02 46.37 54.48
N GLN A 937 1.39 47.43 55.00
CA GLN A 937 0.07 47.34 55.60
C GLN A 937 -1.02 47.00 54.56
N ALA A 938 -0.97 47.59 53.37
CA ALA A 938 -1.94 47.28 52.30
C ALA A 938 -1.84 45.81 51.84
N ILE A 939 -0.62 45.24 51.79
CA ILE A 939 -0.43 43.82 51.50
C ILE A 939 -1.04 42.94 52.61
N ALA A 940 -0.84 43.30 53.88
CA ALA A 940 -1.41 42.58 55.01
C ALA A 940 -2.96 42.62 54.98
N ASP A 941 -3.55 43.76 54.62
CA ASP A 941 -5.00 43.94 54.52
C ASP A 941 -5.60 43.08 53.39
N ILE A 942 -4.91 42.96 52.24
CA ILE A 942 -5.29 42.07 51.13
C ILE A 942 -5.31 40.60 51.60
N GLN A 943 -4.28 40.17 52.32
CA GLN A 943 -4.20 38.78 52.81
C GLN A 943 -5.31 38.48 53.83
N ALA A 944 -5.62 39.43 54.71
CA ALA A 944 -6.70 39.30 55.68
C ALA A 944 -8.08 39.21 55.00
N ALA A 945 -8.35 40.04 53.98
CA ALA A 945 -9.60 40.02 53.23
C ALA A 945 -9.77 38.70 52.44
N LEU A 946 -8.70 38.17 51.83
CA LEU A 946 -8.72 36.86 51.17
C LEU A 946 -9.01 35.71 52.14
N GLN A 947 -8.47 35.79 53.37
CA GLN A 947 -8.71 34.77 54.39
C GLN A 947 -10.16 34.81 54.90
N LYS A 948 -10.73 36.01 55.08
CA LYS A 948 -12.17 36.18 55.37
C LYS A 948 -13.04 35.64 54.23
N LEU A 949 -12.68 35.93 52.98
CA LEU A 949 -13.42 35.45 51.81
C LEU A 949 -13.44 33.91 51.75
N ARG A 950 -12.30 33.23 51.94
CA ARG A 950 -12.28 31.76 51.99
C ARG A 950 -13.13 31.20 53.12
N SER A 951 -13.09 31.84 54.29
CA SER A 951 -13.90 31.41 55.45
C SER A 951 -15.40 31.61 55.20
N ALA A 952 -15.78 32.70 54.53
CA ALA A 952 -17.15 33.00 54.13
C ALA A 952 -17.65 32.07 52.99
N GLN A 953 -16.76 31.66 52.08
CA GLN A 953 -17.05 30.66 51.04
C GLN A 953 -17.28 29.27 51.63
N GLN A 954 -16.48 28.87 52.62
CA GLN A 954 -16.64 27.58 53.30
C GLN A 954 -17.92 27.51 54.16
N SER A 955 -18.38 28.65 54.71
CA SER A 955 -19.59 28.73 55.52
C SER A 955 -20.87 29.01 54.71
N GLY A 956 -20.75 29.37 53.43
CA GLY A 956 -21.89 29.68 52.56
C GLY A 956 -22.64 30.97 52.89
N ASP A 957 -22.05 31.86 53.69
CA ASP A 957 -22.64 33.15 54.08
C ASP A 957 -22.35 34.22 53.01
N PHE A 958 -23.33 34.46 52.14
CA PHE A 958 -23.19 35.38 51.01
C PHE A 958 -23.02 36.85 51.42
N ASP A 959 -23.53 37.26 52.59
CA ASP A 959 -23.37 38.64 53.08
C ASP A 959 -21.91 38.86 53.52
N GLN A 960 -21.31 37.89 54.22
CA GLN A 960 -19.89 37.93 54.59
C GLN A 960 -18.95 37.79 53.39
N GLN A 961 -19.35 37.05 52.35
CA GLN A 961 -18.59 37.01 51.10
C GLN A 961 -18.59 38.38 50.41
N GLY A 962 -19.74 39.06 50.38
CA GLY A 962 -19.86 40.41 49.84
C GLY A 962 -19.00 41.42 50.61
N GLU A 963 -19.01 41.35 51.94
CA GLU A 963 -18.18 42.22 52.79
C GLU A 963 -16.68 41.95 52.60
N ALA A 964 -16.26 40.68 52.57
CA ALA A 964 -14.86 40.30 52.35
C ALA A 964 -14.35 40.68 50.94
N LEU A 965 -15.19 40.58 49.91
CA LEU A 965 -14.87 41.05 48.56
C LEU A 965 -14.75 42.58 48.50
N SER A 966 -15.61 43.31 49.22
CA SER A 966 -15.51 44.77 49.31
C SER A 966 -14.25 45.21 50.05
N GLU A 967 -13.86 44.52 51.13
CA GLU A 967 -12.61 44.78 51.85
C GLU A 967 -11.39 44.49 50.95
N LEU A 968 -11.46 43.42 50.15
CA LEU A 968 -10.39 43.05 49.21
C LEU A 968 -10.21 44.10 48.10
N ASP A 969 -11.30 44.58 47.49
CA ASP A 969 -11.25 45.65 46.48
C ASP A 969 -10.69 46.96 47.07
N ALA A 970 -11.09 47.32 48.29
CA ALA A 970 -10.57 48.50 48.97
C ALA A 970 -9.06 48.38 49.27
N ALA A 971 -8.61 47.22 49.75
CA ALA A 971 -7.20 46.97 50.05
C ALA A 971 -6.34 46.91 48.78
N ALA A 972 -6.85 46.31 47.70
CA ALA A 972 -6.19 46.27 46.39
C ALA A 972 -6.02 47.67 45.78
N ARG A 973 -7.06 48.50 45.82
CA ARG A 973 -6.96 49.90 45.35
C ARG A 973 -5.96 50.71 46.15
N ARG A 974 -5.95 50.53 47.47
CA ARG A 974 -4.98 51.21 48.34
C ARG A 974 -3.55 50.78 48.04
N TYR A 975 -3.33 49.49 47.75
CA TYR A 975 -2.04 48.98 47.31
C TYR A 975 -1.61 49.60 45.97
N GLU A 976 -2.51 49.66 44.98
CA GLU A 976 -2.23 50.29 43.68
C GLU A 976 -1.95 51.80 43.79
N GLU A 977 -2.67 52.52 44.64
CA GLU A 977 -2.45 53.95 44.90
C GLU A 977 -1.09 54.20 45.57
N LEU A 978 -0.70 53.35 46.53
CA LEU A 978 0.59 53.44 47.22
C LEU A 978 1.77 53.02 46.33
N GLN A 979 1.55 52.06 45.43
CA GLN A 979 2.54 51.67 44.43
C GLN A 979 2.77 52.78 43.38
N ASN A 980 1.71 53.49 42.99
CA ASN A 980 1.79 54.59 42.02
C ASN A 980 2.29 55.92 42.60
N SER A 981 2.27 56.09 43.92
CA SER A 981 2.75 57.30 44.62
C SER A 981 4.19 57.18 45.16
N GLY A 982 4.83 56.02 45.02
CA GLY A 982 6.21 55.75 45.42
C GLY A 982 7.25 55.71 44.28
N GLY A 983 6.92 56.23 43.09
CA GLY A 983 7.80 56.32 41.92
C GLY A 983 8.68 57.56 41.87
#